data_AF-I9FNN5-F1
#
_entry.id   AF-I9FNN5-F1
#
_cell.length_a   1.000
_cell.length_b   1.000
_cell.length_c   1.000
_cell.angle_alpha   90.00
_cell.angle_beta   90.00
_cell.angle_gamma   90.00
#
_symmetry.space_group_name_H-M   'P 1'
#
loop_
_entity.id
_entity.type
_entity.pdbx_description
1 polymer ?
#
loop_
_entity_poly.entity_id
_entity_poly.type
_entity_poly.pdbx_seq_one_letter_code
_entity_poly.pdbx_strand_id
1 'polypeptide(L)'
;MLIQRIKISNYKTYLSLDLDLTVDDDRPIILIGGANGGGKTTLFEAISGALYGLKIENKEHFMELLNQGALNTAKPEISLQITFVGKVLGQQQKYILKRVYQLNPQGKPLESVSLNMNGNMYVYGTMTAPKDRVKAEQEINKIIKANLPQELSQYFLFDAMQSSELLKKNVFAQTIRDNFENVLGFKKYLQLKRAAEKLQQEWAQQRLEAEKEAQEYNELCAQKDKLTADLNTCIAEQDTKYKYLASVEVEYKRAKDGAQEASALNKKIQELASKIDDIVKRAATYAEDLKAFVDNIEIDLFLPKLASNLAQEINNILHIKEQLQKENTGAYPLETLKDVTNKIITYLKDLSLCSESVDEEQVVSHIVAIQNSTNKEDPFGYLDEAEVTALSNLVKRTGSNQFIALDRQRQELEIQLSTLDNLRSQKQTLEQTQAGGNEYLIQNYEAAQKQIEKLKGQEATLKADIQRLEKRIHQFDVQIQQEPDIKFDTLVKLKPLFEKIADSLLKKKKAQIESEMQQQLNKLLVSYKGHVAKVELSDSIEQFNIKLYHTAGNEISLNQLNAASKQIFIQVLLKVLRNLGDYNPPVMIDTVMGVLDNESRDALMEEYFPQLAEQTILLCTTSEIRTDSDYIKLEPFISKTYTLHRNVEAQNTTVEDGYFGLTLNQ
;
A
#
# COMPACT_ATOMS: atom_id res chain seq x y z
N MET A 1 26.20 14.53 28.98
CA MET A 1 26.50 15.67 28.10
C MET A 1 25.24 16.53 28.04
N LEU A 2 25.36 17.84 28.23
CA LEU A 2 24.24 18.80 28.12
C LEU A 2 24.61 19.88 27.10
N ILE A 3 23.78 20.08 26.09
CA ILE A 3 23.96 21.14 25.08
C ILE A 3 23.51 22.45 25.70
N GLN A 4 24.36 23.46 25.75
CA GLN A 4 24.03 24.76 26.33
C GLN A 4 23.59 25.77 25.27
N ARG A 5 24.17 25.72 24.06
CA ARG A 5 23.90 26.75 23.05
C ARG A 5 24.26 26.26 21.65
N ILE A 6 23.47 26.61 20.66
CA ILE A 6 23.74 26.34 19.25
C ILE A 6 23.71 27.67 18.47
N LYS A 7 24.77 27.93 17.70
CA LYS A 7 24.86 29.06 16.77
C LYS A 7 24.99 28.54 15.36
N ILE A 8 24.17 29.05 14.46
CA ILE A 8 24.11 28.66 13.05
C ILE A 8 24.26 29.92 12.21
N SER A 9 25.10 29.88 11.19
CA SER A 9 25.23 30.94 10.18
C SER A 9 25.16 30.33 8.79
N ASN A 10 24.31 30.92 7.94
CA ASN A 10 24.11 30.60 6.53
C ASN A 10 23.88 29.11 6.21
N TYR A 11 23.13 28.37 7.03
CA TYR A 11 22.86 26.94 6.83
C TYR A 11 21.37 26.70 6.53
N LYS A 12 21.08 26.16 5.34
CA LYS A 12 19.75 25.83 4.83
C LYS A 12 18.75 26.96 5.06
N THR A 13 17.82 26.83 6.01
CA THR A 13 16.80 27.85 6.30
C THR A 13 17.27 28.96 7.23
N TYR A 14 18.36 28.77 7.97
CA TYR A 14 18.90 29.73 8.93
C TYR A 14 19.97 30.63 8.31
N LEU A 15 19.69 31.93 8.24
CA LEU A 15 20.71 32.94 7.91
C LEU A 15 21.62 33.20 9.11
N SER A 16 21.02 33.43 10.28
CA SER A 16 21.69 33.54 11.57
C SER A 16 20.76 33.02 12.65
N LEU A 17 21.26 32.13 13.50
CA LEU A 17 20.56 31.58 14.65
C LEU A 17 21.50 31.61 15.84
N ASP A 18 20.99 32.02 16.99
CA ASP A 18 21.69 31.92 18.26
C ASP A 18 20.70 31.49 19.34
N LEU A 19 20.69 30.20 19.64
CA LEU A 19 19.68 29.58 20.49
C LEU A 19 20.30 29.01 21.76
N ASP A 20 19.77 29.44 22.91
CA ASP A 20 20.10 28.91 24.22
C ASP A 20 19.31 27.62 24.48
N LEU A 21 20.02 26.59 24.90
CA LEU A 21 19.49 25.25 25.16
C LEU A 21 19.80 24.80 26.59
N THR A 22 20.05 25.73 27.51
CA THR A 22 20.22 25.40 28.93
C THR A 22 18.90 24.91 29.56
N VAL A 23 19.03 23.99 30.53
CA VAL A 23 17.91 23.40 31.29
C VAL A 23 18.19 23.50 32.79
N ASP A 24 17.13 23.58 33.58
CA ASP A 24 17.13 23.48 35.03
C ASP A 24 16.97 22.01 35.48
N ASP A 25 17.47 21.68 36.67
CA ASP A 25 17.53 20.29 37.17
C ASP A 25 16.14 19.61 37.26
N ASP A 26 15.10 20.37 37.64
CA ASP A 26 13.72 19.87 37.77
C ASP A 26 12.87 20.07 36.50
N ARG A 27 13.40 20.76 35.48
CA ARG A 27 12.68 21.09 34.24
C ARG A 27 13.50 20.68 33.00
N PRO A 28 13.65 19.38 32.70
CA PRO A 28 14.60 18.91 31.69
C PRO A 28 14.19 19.20 30.24
N ILE A 29 13.00 19.74 29.98
CA ILE A 29 12.43 19.84 28.63
C ILE A 29 12.67 21.22 28.00
N ILE A 30 13.08 21.24 26.74
CA ILE A 30 13.07 22.42 25.86
C ILE A 30 12.09 22.13 24.74
N LEU A 31 11.07 22.96 24.60
CA LEU A 31 10.04 22.79 23.59
C LEU A 31 10.19 23.82 22.47
N ILE A 32 10.41 23.35 21.25
CA ILE A 32 10.60 24.19 20.06
C ILE A 32 9.46 23.93 19.07
N GLY A 33 8.57 24.90 18.96
CA GLY A 33 7.46 24.93 18.02
C GLY A 33 7.89 25.40 16.64
N GLY A 34 7.28 24.88 15.58
CA GLY A 34 7.39 25.47 14.24
C GLY A 34 6.47 24.82 13.23
N ALA A 35 6.02 25.58 12.23
CA ALA A 35 5.25 25.02 11.12
C ALA A 35 6.07 23.98 10.31
N ASN A 36 5.41 23.19 9.47
CA ASN A 36 6.10 22.30 8.53
C ASN A 36 6.94 23.14 7.55
N GLY A 37 8.20 22.75 7.34
CA GLY A 37 9.17 23.59 6.62
C GLY A 37 9.70 24.79 7.43
N GLY A 38 9.32 24.94 8.70
CA GLY A 38 9.75 26.02 9.60
C GLY A 38 11.23 25.98 10.02
N GLY A 39 11.98 24.93 9.68
CA GLY A 39 13.40 24.78 10.03
C GLY A 39 13.68 23.85 11.22
N LYS A 40 12.69 23.10 11.72
CA LYS A 40 12.85 22.10 12.80
C LYS A 40 13.89 21.04 12.47
N THR A 41 13.67 20.28 11.40
CA THR A 41 14.62 19.27 10.89
C THR A 41 15.98 19.89 10.54
N THR A 42 15.99 21.14 10.04
CA THR A 42 17.25 21.87 9.81
C THR A 42 18.03 22.12 11.11
N LEU A 43 17.35 22.46 12.21
CA LEU A 43 17.99 22.68 13.51
C LEU A 43 18.58 21.36 14.03
N PHE A 44 17.82 20.28 13.89
CA PHE A 44 18.28 18.93 14.20
C PHE A 44 19.55 18.55 13.42
N GLU A 45 19.52 18.70 12.09
CA GLU A 45 20.67 18.43 11.23
C GLU A 45 21.86 19.34 11.54
N ALA A 46 21.62 20.60 11.92
CA ALA A 46 22.68 21.53 12.30
C ALA A 46 23.38 21.12 13.60
N ILE A 47 22.65 20.63 14.61
CA ILE A 47 23.23 20.11 15.85
C ILE A 47 24.08 18.86 15.55
N SER A 48 23.54 17.93 14.76
CA SER A 48 24.27 16.72 14.33
C SER A 48 25.51 17.08 13.50
N GLY A 49 25.37 18.02 12.56
CA GLY A 49 26.45 18.53 11.72
C GLY A 49 27.52 19.29 12.51
N ALA A 50 27.15 20.02 13.56
CA ALA A 50 28.12 20.67 14.45
C ALA A 50 28.99 19.65 15.18
N LEU A 51 28.40 18.54 15.65
CA LEU A 51 29.11 17.47 16.35
C LEU A 51 29.97 16.63 15.39
N TYR A 52 29.36 16.04 14.36
CA TYR A 52 30.00 15.01 13.52
C TYR A 52 30.56 15.52 12.20
N GLY A 53 30.22 16.75 11.80
CA GLY A 53 30.61 17.34 10.53
C GLY A 53 29.59 17.09 9.41
N LEU A 54 29.57 17.99 8.43
CA LEU A 54 28.79 17.87 7.19
C LEU A 54 29.64 17.15 6.13
N LYS A 55 29.11 16.07 5.55
CA LYS A 55 29.76 15.37 4.42
C LYS A 55 29.49 16.11 3.11
N ILE A 56 30.24 17.18 2.85
CA ILE A 56 30.10 17.99 1.63
C ILE A 56 31.02 17.44 0.55
N GLU A 57 30.42 16.85 -0.49
CA GLU A 57 31.17 16.19 -1.58
C GLU A 57 31.65 17.21 -2.61
N ASN A 58 30.74 18.05 -3.12
CA ASN A 58 30.97 18.91 -4.29
C ASN A 58 30.48 20.35 -4.05
N LYS A 59 30.83 21.27 -4.97
CA LYS A 59 30.37 22.67 -4.97
C LYS A 59 28.85 22.80 -4.95
N GLU A 60 28.15 21.96 -5.74
CA GLU A 60 26.70 21.96 -5.83
C GLU A 60 26.06 21.61 -4.48
N HIS A 61 26.52 20.54 -3.84
CA HIS A 61 26.08 20.14 -2.50
C HIS A 61 26.37 21.23 -1.44
N PHE A 62 27.51 21.95 -1.54
CA PHE A 62 27.75 23.11 -0.68
C PHE A 62 26.70 24.21 -0.89
N MET A 63 26.38 24.54 -2.15
CA MET A 63 25.40 25.57 -2.47
C MET A 63 23.97 25.19 -2.08
N GLU A 64 23.63 23.90 -2.08
CA GLU A 64 22.36 23.38 -1.57
C GLU A 64 22.23 23.55 -0.05
N LEU A 65 23.33 23.36 0.69
CA LEU A 65 23.37 23.53 2.14
C LEU A 65 23.50 25.00 2.57
N LEU A 66 24.01 25.87 1.69
CA LEU A 66 24.11 27.30 1.95
C LEU A 66 22.73 27.93 1.94
N ASN A 67 22.46 28.82 2.90
CA ASN A 67 21.23 29.59 2.90
C ASN A 67 21.13 30.47 1.64
N GLN A 68 20.01 30.37 0.92
CA GLN A 68 19.82 31.13 -0.32
C GLN A 68 19.72 32.65 -0.08
N GLY A 69 19.24 33.07 1.10
CA GLY A 69 19.23 34.48 1.50
C GLY A 69 20.63 35.06 1.79
N ALA A 70 21.66 34.21 1.92
CA ALA A 70 23.06 34.61 2.05
C ALA A 70 23.74 34.86 0.70
N LEU A 71 23.13 34.42 -0.42
CA LEU A 71 23.67 34.64 -1.76
C LEU A 71 23.69 36.15 -2.06
N ASN A 72 24.88 36.69 -2.32
CA ASN A 72 25.16 38.10 -2.63
C ASN A 72 25.05 39.11 -1.47
N THR A 73 24.66 38.68 -0.26
CA THR A 73 24.54 39.53 0.94
C THR A 73 25.63 39.26 1.97
N ALA A 74 26.11 38.02 2.08
CA ALA A 74 27.14 37.61 3.01
C ALA A 74 28.24 36.80 2.31
N LYS A 75 29.36 36.57 3.02
CA LYS A 75 30.36 35.61 2.56
C LYS A 75 29.71 34.21 2.49
N PRO A 76 29.91 33.45 1.40
CA PRO A 76 29.37 32.09 1.25
C PRO A 76 30.14 31.12 2.16
N GLU A 77 29.87 31.24 3.46
CA GLU A 77 30.47 30.47 4.55
C GLU A 77 29.33 29.89 5.39
N ILE A 78 29.36 28.57 5.60
CA ILE A 78 28.48 27.88 6.54
C ILE A 78 29.22 27.76 7.87
N SER A 79 28.62 28.24 8.97
CA SER A 79 29.21 28.17 10.31
C SER A 79 28.25 27.48 11.28
N LEU A 80 28.71 26.41 11.90
CA LEU A 80 27.97 25.66 12.92
C LEU A 80 28.78 25.64 14.20
N GLN A 81 28.25 26.19 15.28
CA GLN A 81 28.93 26.22 16.57
C GLN A 81 28.02 25.68 17.67
N ILE A 82 28.46 24.62 18.34
CA ILE A 82 27.75 24.02 19.47
C ILE A 82 28.57 24.19 20.75
N THR A 83 27.90 24.59 21.82
CA THR A 83 28.45 24.67 23.17
C THR A 83 27.79 23.60 24.01
N PHE A 84 28.57 22.75 24.67
CA PHE A 84 28.06 21.69 25.53
C PHE A 84 28.96 21.47 26.74
N VAL A 85 28.41 20.85 27.79
CA VAL A 85 29.12 20.45 29.00
C VAL A 85 29.17 18.94 29.08
N GLY A 86 30.37 18.41 29.30
CA GLY A 86 30.62 16.99 29.57
C GLY A 86 31.12 16.80 31.00
N LYS A 87 30.84 15.64 31.61
CA LYS A 87 31.48 15.23 32.87
C LYS A 87 32.69 14.36 32.52
N VAL A 88 33.89 14.81 32.85
CA VAL A 88 35.13 14.05 32.69
C VAL A 88 35.78 13.89 34.06
N LEU A 89 35.98 12.65 34.51
CA LEU A 89 36.55 12.34 35.84
C LEU A 89 35.84 13.05 37.02
N GLY A 90 34.52 13.25 36.90
CA GLY A 90 33.71 13.91 37.94
C GLY A 90 33.69 15.43 37.89
N GLN A 91 34.49 16.08 37.03
CA GLN A 91 34.44 17.53 36.82
C GLN A 91 33.62 17.87 35.58
N GLN A 92 32.78 18.92 35.70
CA GLN A 92 32.08 19.48 34.54
C GLN A 92 33.05 20.33 33.71
N GLN A 93 33.12 20.04 32.42
CA GLN A 93 34.00 20.71 31.49
C GLN A 93 33.21 21.28 30.32
N LYS A 94 33.47 22.54 29.98
CA LYS A 94 32.77 23.25 28.91
C LYS A 94 33.55 23.11 27.60
N TYR A 95 32.83 22.72 26.56
CA TYR A 95 33.34 22.53 25.21
C TYR A 95 32.62 23.47 24.25
N ILE A 96 33.38 24.16 23.42
CA ILE A 96 32.84 24.97 22.31
C ILE A 96 33.43 24.40 21.03
N LEU A 97 32.60 23.68 20.27
CA LEU A 97 32.96 23.10 18.99
C LEU A 97 32.39 23.96 17.88
N LYS A 98 33.25 24.48 17.00
CA LYS A 98 32.86 25.29 15.85
C LYS A 98 33.43 24.68 14.57
N ARG A 99 32.55 24.44 13.60
CA ARG A 99 32.86 23.97 12.24
C ARG A 99 32.49 25.03 11.23
N VAL A 100 33.40 25.27 10.29
CA VAL A 100 33.26 26.27 9.23
C VAL A 100 33.52 25.59 7.90
N TYR A 101 32.60 25.78 6.95
CA TYR A 101 32.72 25.29 5.58
C TYR A 101 32.73 26.47 4.61
N GLN A 102 33.72 26.50 3.72
CA GLN A 102 33.89 27.53 2.69
C GLN A 102 34.34 26.90 1.38
N LEU A 103 34.13 27.58 0.25
CA LEU A 103 34.69 27.14 -1.03
C LEU A 103 36.03 27.83 -1.30
N ASN A 104 37.03 27.08 -1.75
CA ASN A 104 38.26 27.66 -2.26
C ASN A 104 38.03 28.32 -3.64
N PRO A 105 39.00 29.09 -4.19
CA PRO A 105 38.88 29.70 -5.52
C PRO A 105 38.67 28.70 -6.67
N GLN A 106 39.00 27.42 -6.46
CA GLN A 106 38.79 26.32 -7.42
C GLN A 106 37.43 25.63 -7.23
N GLY A 107 36.56 26.11 -6.33
CA GLY A 107 35.25 25.54 -6.05
C GLY A 107 35.24 24.26 -5.22
N LYS A 108 36.35 23.89 -4.56
CA LYS A 108 36.41 22.75 -3.64
C LYS A 108 36.03 23.18 -2.22
N PRO A 109 35.21 22.39 -1.50
CA PRO A 109 34.87 22.67 -0.11
C PRO A 109 36.10 22.52 0.80
N LEU A 110 36.31 23.51 1.66
CA LEU A 110 37.28 23.54 2.74
C LEU A 110 36.52 23.46 4.05
N GLU A 111 36.99 22.60 4.95
CA GLU A 111 36.48 22.48 6.31
C GLU A 111 37.54 22.99 7.29
N SER A 112 37.10 23.79 8.26
CA SER A 112 37.88 24.18 9.43
C SER A 112 37.09 23.83 10.69
N VAL A 113 37.73 23.13 11.61
CA VAL A 113 37.17 22.67 12.87
C VAL A 113 38.00 23.23 14.01
N SER A 114 37.33 23.83 14.98
CA SER A 114 37.95 24.35 16.19
C SER A 114 37.18 23.85 17.41
N LEU A 115 37.89 23.29 18.38
CA LEU A 115 37.35 22.89 19.68
C LEU A 115 38.07 23.68 20.77
N ASN A 116 37.32 24.46 21.55
CA ASN A 116 37.83 25.10 22.75
C ASN A 116 37.37 24.31 23.98
N MET A 117 38.34 23.83 24.75
CA MET A 117 38.17 23.07 25.99
C MET A 117 38.70 23.93 27.16
N ASN A 118 37.82 24.64 27.87
CA ASN A 118 38.19 25.52 28.99
C ASN A 118 39.39 26.46 28.70
N GLY A 119 39.53 26.98 27.48
CA GLY A 119 40.63 27.86 27.08
C GLY A 119 41.71 27.19 26.22
N ASN A 120 41.81 25.86 26.23
CA ASN A 120 42.71 25.11 25.33
C ASN A 120 42.06 24.95 23.97
N MET A 121 42.66 25.52 22.93
CA MET A 121 42.11 25.50 21.58
C MET A 121 42.81 24.46 20.70
N TYR A 122 42.02 23.52 20.18
CA TYR A 122 42.43 22.54 19.19
C TYR A 122 41.84 22.94 17.84
N VAL A 123 42.66 23.09 16.80
CA VAL A 123 42.21 23.49 15.46
C VAL A 123 42.79 22.55 14.42
N TYR A 124 41.94 22.07 13.52
CA TYR A 124 42.38 21.39 12.30
C TYR A 124 41.48 21.79 11.13
N GLY A 125 41.97 21.61 9.92
CA GLY A 125 41.19 21.83 8.72
C GLY A 125 41.86 21.23 7.49
N THR A 126 41.22 21.42 6.34
CA THR A 126 41.75 20.99 5.04
C THR A 126 43.09 21.63 4.68
N MET A 127 43.45 22.76 5.30
CA MET A 127 44.73 23.46 5.10
C MET A 127 45.80 23.10 6.14
N THR A 128 45.49 22.29 7.15
CA THR A 128 46.47 21.83 8.15
C THR A 128 47.34 20.72 7.57
N ALA A 129 48.63 20.68 7.94
CA ALA A 129 49.54 19.62 7.49
C ALA A 129 48.97 18.23 7.83
N PRO A 130 49.05 17.22 6.92
CA PRO A 130 48.35 15.95 7.08
C PRO A 130 48.65 15.21 8.39
N LYS A 131 49.91 15.26 8.86
CA LYS A 131 50.32 14.63 10.13
C LYS A 131 49.69 15.28 11.36
N ASP A 132 49.60 16.60 11.37
CA ASP A 132 49.04 17.35 12.50
C ASP A 132 47.50 17.34 12.47
N ARG A 133 46.91 17.32 11.27
CA ARG A 133 45.48 17.11 11.07
C ARG A 133 45.02 15.79 11.68
N VAL A 134 45.69 14.68 11.38
CA VAL A 134 45.31 13.36 11.89
C VAL A 134 45.36 13.32 13.43
N LYS A 135 46.37 13.95 14.05
CA LYS A 135 46.47 14.01 15.52
C LYS A 135 45.33 14.84 16.13
N ALA A 136 45.14 16.07 15.68
CA ALA A 136 44.12 16.97 16.20
C ALA A 136 42.69 16.45 15.96
N GLU A 137 42.45 15.85 14.79
CA GLU A 137 41.19 15.18 14.45
C GLU A 137 40.94 13.98 15.36
N GLN A 138 41.96 13.16 15.63
CA GLN A 138 41.84 12.05 16.58
C GLN A 138 41.53 12.52 18.01
N GLU A 139 42.14 13.61 18.47
CA GLU A 139 41.87 14.18 19.81
C GLU A 139 40.44 14.70 19.92
N ILE A 140 39.98 15.49 18.95
CA ILE A 140 38.61 16.01 18.92
C ILE A 140 37.60 14.86 18.81
N ASN A 141 37.86 13.89 17.94
CA ASN A 141 37.00 12.71 17.80
C ASN A 141 36.99 11.85 19.07
N LYS A 142 38.09 11.76 19.83
CA LYS A 142 38.10 11.09 21.14
C LYS A 142 37.20 11.81 22.14
N ILE A 143 37.24 13.14 22.19
CA ILE A 143 36.39 13.95 23.09
C ILE A 143 34.91 13.81 22.71
N ILE A 144 34.60 13.87 21.42
CA ILE A 144 33.22 13.68 20.92
C ILE A 144 32.76 12.25 21.24
N LYS A 145 33.56 11.22 20.92
CA LYS A 145 33.22 9.82 21.22
C LYS A 145 33.08 9.53 22.72
N ALA A 146 33.84 10.21 23.57
CA ALA A 146 33.71 10.05 25.02
C ALA A 146 32.39 10.63 25.55
N ASN A 147 31.86 11.69 24.93
CA ASN A 147 30.62 12.34 25.36
C ASN A 147 29.37 11.78 24.68
N LEU A 148 29.40 11.62 23.35
CA LEU A 148 28.34 11.07 22.52
C LEU A 148 28.93 10.42 21.25
N PRO A 149 29.15 9.09 21.25
CA PRO A 149 29.56 8.35 20.06
C PRO A 149 28.61 8.58 18.87
N GLN A 150 29.16 8.65 17.66
CA GLN A 150 28.37 8.86 16.44
C GLN A 150 27.39 7.71 16.20
N GLU A 151 27.75 6.50 16.58
CA GLU A 151 26.86 5.34 16.47
C GLU A 151 25.65 5.49 17.37
N LEU A 152 25.79 6.20 18.50
CA LEU A 152 24.71 6.44 19.44
C LEU A 152 23.85 7.66 19.05
N SER A 153 24.36 8.55 18.22
CA SER A 153 23.66 9.78 17.86
C SER A 153 22.35 9.52 17.14
N GLN A 154 22.27 8.48 16.31
CA GLN A 154 21.02 8.09 15.60
C GLN A 154 19.88 7.71 16.55
N TYR A 155 20.19 7.34 17.80
CA TYR A 155 19.19 6.90 18.78
C TYR A 155 18.81 8.01 19.77
N PHE A 156 19.74 8.91 20.07
CA PHE A 156 19.51 10.01 21.01
C PHE A 156 19.12 11.31 20.31
N LEU A 157 19.55 11.50 19.08
CA LEU A 157 19.06 12.51 18.15
C LEU A 157 18.26 11.73 17.11
N PHE A 158 16.93 11.60 17.29
CA PHE A 158 16.11 10.79 16.39
C PHE A 158 14.93 11.57 15.81
N ASP A 159 14.67 11.32 14.52
CA ASP A 159 13.50 11.78 13.80
C ASP A 159 12.42 10.68 13.87
N ALA A 160 11.27 11.01 14.47
CA ALA A 160 10.18 10.06 14.62
C ALA A 160 9.59 9.61 13.28
N MET A 161 9.72 10.38 12.19
CA MET A 161 9.28 9.95 10.86
C MET A 161 10.12 8.77 10.33
N GLN A 162 11.44 8.83 10.48
CA GLN A 162 12.35 7.74 10.08
C GLN A 162 12.19 6.50 10.96
N SER A 163 11.71 6.65 12.20
CA SER A 163 11.45 5.52 13.10
C SER A 163 10.38 4.53 12.56
N SER A 164 9.52 4.98 11.64
CA SER A 164 8.58 4.10 10.94
C SER A 164 9.25 3.08 10.02
N GLU A 165 10.45 3.37 9.51
CA GLU A 165 11.26 2.40 8.76
C GLU A 165 11.89 1.34 9.67
N LEU A 166 12.24 1.72 10.92
CA LEU A 166 12.73 0.81 11.95
C LEU A 166 11.66 -0.22 12.35
N LEU A 167 10.38 0.06 12.10
CA LEU A 167 9.23 -0.80 12.41
C LEU A 167 8.93 -1.88 11.35
N LYS A 168 9.71 -1.98 10.27
CA LYS A 168 9.54 -3.03 9.23
C LYS A 168 10.02 -4.40 9.77
N LYS A 169 9.21 -5.45 9.54
CA LYS A 169 9.26 -6.79 10.20
C LYS A 169 10.64 -7.46 10.35
N ASN A 170 11.56 -7.28 9.39
CA ASN A 170 12.89 -7.92 9.42
C ASN A 170 14.01 -6.99 9.89
N VAL A 171 13.79 -5.68 9.79
CA VAL A 171 14.74 -4.64 10.24
C VAL A 171 14.66 -4.48 11.75
N PHE A 172 13.45 -4.56 12.32
CA PHE A 172 13.21 -4.34 13.75
C PHE A 172 14.10 -5.18 14.68
N ALA A 173 14.24 -6.49 14.43
CA ALA A 173 15.06 -7.37 15.27
C ALA A 173 16.57 -7.13 15.09
N GLN A 174 17.03 -6.85 13.87
CA GLN A 174 18.42 -6.51 13.58
C GLN A 174 18.80 -5.17 14.18
N THR A 175 17.96 -4.14 14.00
CA THR A 175 18.16 -2.82 14.60
C THR A 175 18.23 -2.94 16.11
N ILE A 176 17.28 -3.64 16.76
CA ILE A 176 17.37 -3.84 18.21
C ILE A 176 18.69 -4.49 18.60
N ARG A 177 19.13 -5.54 17.91
CA ARG A 177 20.41 -6.19 18.20
C ARG A 177 21.60 -5.24 18.06
N ASP A 178 21.68 -4.52 16.95
CA ASP A 178 22.75 -3.54 16.70
C ASP A 178 22.73 -2.44 17.77
N ASN A 179 21.54 -2.00 18.20
CA ASN A 179 21.36 -1.02 19.27
C ASN A 179 21.89 -1.56 20.60
N PHE A 180 21.55 -2.80 20.95
CA PHE A 180 22.05 -3.46 22.15
C PHE A 180 23.57 -3.61 22.12
N GLU A 181 24.14 -4.00 20.98
CA GLU A 181 25.59 -4.17 20.83
C GLU A 181 26.36 -2.84 20.96
N ASN A 182 25.81 -1.75 20.40
CA ASN A 182 26.44 -0.43 20.40
C ASN A 182 26.25 0.29 21.75
N VAL A 183 25.03 0.32 22.32
CA VAL A 183 24.72 1.08 23.55
C VAL A 183 25.34 0.46 24.79
N LEU A 184 25.31 -0.87 24.90
CA LEU A 184 25.89 -1.58 26.05
C LEU A 184 27.39 -1.83 25.91
N GLY A 185 28.00 -1.42 24.79
CA GLY A 185 29.45 -1.53 24.56
C GLY A 185 29.94 -2.95 24.23
N PHE A 186 29.04 -3.91 23.96
CA PHE A 186 29.37 -5.30 23.66
C PHE A 186 30.13 -5.47 22.35
N LYS A 187 29.97 -4.52 21.42
CA LYS A 187 30.68 -4.49 20.13
C LYS A 187 32.20 -4.67 20.26
N LYS A 188 32.83 -4.13 21.31
CA LYS A 188 34.28 -4.27 21.53
C LYS A 188 34.67 -5.73 21.75
N TYR A 189 33.90 -6.48 22.55
CA TYR A 189 34.16 -7.89 22.81
C TYR A 189 33.90 -8.76 21.58
N LEU A 190 32.88 -8.44 20.79
CA LEU A 190 32.61 -9.10 19.51
C LEU A 190 33.72 -8.83 18.48
N GLN A 191 34.25 -7.60 18.42
CA GLN A 191 35.41 -7.28 17.60
C GLN A 191 36.67 -8.05 18.04
N LEU A 192 36.90 -8.18 19.36
CA LEU A 192 37.98 -8.99 19.90
C LEU A 192 37.81 -10.48 19.58
N LYS A 193 36.58 -11.03 19.61
CA LYS A 193 36.25 -12.39 19.16
C LYS A 193 36.69 -12.58 17.69
N ARG A 194 36.27 -11.68 16.79
CA ARG A 194 36.63 -11.73 15.36
C ARG A 194 38.14 -11.59 15.12
N ALA A 195 38.81 -10.71 15.88
CA ALA A 195 40.25 -10.55 15.78
C ALA A 195 41.02 -11.80 16.24
N ALA A 196 40.57 -12.42 17.34
CA ALA A 196 41.13 -13.67 17.84
C ALA A 196 40.91 -14.84 16.86
N GLU A 197 39.74 -14.92 16.22
CA GLU A 197 39.45 -15.90 15.16
C GLU A 197 40.39 -15.76 13.97
N LYS A 198 40.61 -14.52 13.51
CA LYS A 198 41.52 -14.27 12.39
C LYS A 198 42.97 -14.67 12.73
N LEU A 199 43.44 -14.29 13.91
CA LEU A 199 44.77 -14.67 14.40
C LEU A 199 44.90 -16.19 14.58
N GLN A 200 43.86 -16.86 15.07
CA GLN A 200 43.83 -18.33 15.17
C GLN A 200 43.99 -18.97 13.79
N GLN A 201 43.27 -18.47 12.78
CA GLN A 201 43.38 -18.97 11.40
C GLN A 201 44.78 -18.76 10.82
N GLU A 202 45.36 -17.57 11.00
CA GLU A 202 46.72 -17.24 10.53
C GLU A 202 47.79 -18.13 11.20
N TRP A 203 47.64 -18.46 12.48
CA TRP A 203 48.57 -19.34 13.20
C TRP A 203 48.38 -20.81 12.88
N ALA A 204 47.14 -21.26 12.64
CA ALA A 204 46.87 -22.61 12.14
C ALA A 204 47.56 -22.83 10.78
N GLN A 205 47.52 -21.81 9.91
CA GLN A 205 48.23 -21.84 8.61
C GLN A 205 49.75 -21.98 8.75
N GLN A 206 50.37 -21.34 9.74
CA GLN A 206 51.82 -21.39 9.95
C GLN A 206 52.31 -22.73 10.54
N ARG A 207 51.43 -23.53 11.14
CA ARG A 207 51.77 -24.77 11.87
C ARG A 207 51.69 -26.06 11.04
N LEU A 208 51.25 -26.01 9.78
CA LEU A 208 51.22 -27.19 8.93
C LEU A 208 52.64 -27.52 8.43
N GLU A 209 53.24 -28.58 9.00
CA GLU A 209 54.63 -29.01 8.74
C GLU A 209 54.82 -29.81 7.44
N ALA A 210 53.77 -30.23 6.74
CA ALA A 210 53.87 -30.87 5.44
C ALA A 210 53.42 -29.91 4.33
N GLU A 211 54.33 -29.55 3.40
CA GLU A 211 54.05 -28.67 2.25
C GLU A 211 52.77 -29.06 1.48
N LYS A 212 52.40 -30.35 1.48
CA LYS A 212 51.18 -30.89 0.86
C LYS A 212 49.92 -30.72 1.72
N GLU A 213 49.99 -30.95 3.03
CA GLU A 213 48.84 -30.75 3.93
C GLU A 213 48.58 -29.25 4.14
N ALA A 214 49.64 -28.43 4.19
CA ALA A 214 49.55 -26.98 4.19
C ALA A 214 48.90 -26.44 2.91
N GLN A 215 49.23 -27.01 1.75
CA GLN A 215 48.60 -26.68 0.48
C GLN A 215 47.12 -27.10 0.47
N GLU A 216 46.78 -28.33 0.87
CA GLU A 216 45.39 -28.78 0.93
C GLU A 216 44.56 -27.98 1.94
N TYR A 217 45.13 -27.64 3.10
CA TYR A 217 44.48 -26.79 4.09
C TYR A 217 44.31 -25.35 3.60
N ASN A 218 45.33 -24.78 2.93
CA ASN A 218 45.24 -23.46 2.31
C ASN A 218 44.23 -23.44 1.16
N GLU A 219 44.12 -24.50 0.37
CA GLU A 219 43.10 -24.64 -0.66
C GLU A 219 41.71 -24.71 -0.04
N LEU A 220 41.53 -25.47 1.04
CA LEU A 220 40.26 -25.54 1.78
C LEU A 220 39.90 -24.21 2.46
N CYS A 221 40.86 -23.49 3.03
CA CYS A 221 40.66 -22.16 3.60
C CYS A 221 40.34 -21.13 2.52
N ALA A 222 41.06 -21.14 1.39
CA ALA A 222 40.78 -20.26 0.26
C ALA A 222 39.43 -20.57 -0.39
N GLN A 223 39.02 -21.84 -0.45
CA GLN A 223 37.67 -22.25 -0.88
C GLN A 223 36.61 -21.76 0.11
N LYS A 224 36.86 -21.87 1.42
CA LYS A 224 35.97 -21.32 2.45
C LYS A 224 35.84 -19.81 2.29
N ASP A 225 36.96 -19.09 2.19
CA ASP A 225 36.99 -17.64 2.05
C ASP A 225 36.24 -17.18 0.80
N LYS A 226 36.43 -17.87 -0.33
CA LYS A 226 35.65 -17.66 -1.56
C LYS A 226 34.16 -17.91 -1.34
N LEU A 227 33.78 -19.04 -0.75
CA LEU A 227 32.37 -19.34 -0.48
C LEU A 227 31.73 -18.37 0.53
N THR A 228 32.48 -17.86 1.50
CA THR A 228 32.00 -16.79 2.39
C THR A 228 31.91 -15.44 1.68
N ALA A 229 32.80 -15.13 0.74
CA ALA A 229 32.70 -13.95 -0.10
C ALA A 229 31.48 -14.04 -1.02
N ASP A 230 31.25 -15.20 -1.63
CA ASP A 230 30.08 -15.52 -2.46
C ASP A 230 28.78 -15.51 -1.65
N LEU A 231 28.82 -15.96 -0.39
CA LEU A 231 27.69 -15.84 0.55
C LEU A 231 27.40 -14.36 0.85
N ASN A 232 28.43 -13.55 1.11
CA ASN A 232 28.27 -12.13 1.41
C ASN A 232 27.76 -11.34 0.20
N THR A 233 28.22 -11.65 -1.02
CA THR A 233 27.66 -11.05 -2.25
C THR A 233 26.22 -11.50 -2.48
N CYS A 234 25.91 -12.79 -2.25
CA CYS A 234 24.53 -13.29 -2.34
C CYS A 234 23.61 -12.59 -1.32
N ILE A 235 24.08 -12.38 -0.08
CA ILE A 235 23.34 -11.62 0.96
C ILE A 235 23.15 -10.15 0.54
N ALA A 236 24.18 -9.50 0.00
CA ALA A 236 24.09 -8.12 -0.47
C ALA A 236 23.12 -7.97 -1.67
N GLU A 237 23.13 -8.93 -2.61
CA GLU A 237 22.15 -8.99 -3.71
C GLU A 237 20.73 -9.25 -3.20
N GLN A 238 20.59 -10.08 -2.16
CA GLN A 238 19.31 -10.32 -1.51
C GLN A 238 18.79 -9.03 -0.85
N ASP A 239 19.65 -8.31 -0.12
CA ASP A 239 19.31 -7.05 0.55
C ASP A 239 18.91 -5.95 -0.43
N THR A 240 19.60 -5.83 -1.57
CA THR A 240 19.24 -4.84 -2.60
C THR A 240 17.88 -5.16 -3.23
N LYS A 241 17.59 -6.45 -3.52
CA LYS A 241 16.28 -6.86 -4.01
C LYS A 241 15.18 -6.77 -2.95
N TYR A 242 15.51 -6.99 -1.69
CA TYR A 242 14.58 -6.77 -0.58
C TYR A 242 14.23 -5.30 -0.40
N LYS A 243 15.20 -4.40 -0.51
CA LYS A 243 14.96 -2.95 -0.50
C LYS A 243 14.06 -2.53 -1.66
N TYR A 244 14.28 -3.08 -2.85
CA TYR A 244 13.42 -2.86 -4.02
C TYR A 244 11.99 -3.39 -3.81
N LEU A 245 11.83 -4.62 -3.34
CA LEU A 245 10.49 -5.14 -3.03
C LEU A 245 9.81 -4.33 -1.92
N ALA A 246 10.53 -3.90 -0.90
CA ALA A 246 9.97 -3.11 0.19
C ALA A 246 9.55 -1.69 -0.24
N SER A 247 10.28 -1.06 -1.17
CA SER A 247 9.88 0.23 -1.74
C SER A 247 8.65 0.08 -2.64
N VAL A 248 8.57 -1.01 -3.40
CA VAL A 248 7.46 -1.29 -4.31
C VAL A 248 6.29 -2.00 -3.62
N GLU A 249 6.41 -2.47 -2.37
CA GLU A 249 5.37 -3.26 -1.68
C GLU A 249 4.07 -2.46 -1.50
N VAL A 250 4.17 -1.16 -1.23
CA VAL A 250 3.00 -0.27 -1.09
C VAL A 250 2.34 -0.03 -2.44
N GLU A 251 3.13 0.15 -3.49
CA GLU A 251 2.65 0.30 -4.87
C GLU A 251 2.07 -1.01 -5.42
N TYR A 252 2.67 -2.15 -5.08
CA TYR A 252 2.17 -3.49 -5.41
C TYR A 252 0.89 -3.81 -4.65
N LYS A 253 0.78 -3.47 -3.36
CA LYS A 253 -0.48 -3.63 -2.62
C LYS A 253 -1.57 -2.72 -3.19
N ARG A 254 -1.26 -1.45 -3.47
CA ARG A 254 -2.19 -0.55 -4.18
C ARG A 254 -2.56 -1.05 -5.57
N ALA A 255 -1.61 -1.59 -6.33
CA ALA A 255 -1.83 -2.16 -7.65
C ALA A 255 -2.59 -3.49 -7.58
N LYS A 256 -2.43 -4.29 -6.53
CA LYS A 256 -3.10 -5.57 -6.30
C LYS A 256 -4.52 -5.40 -5.77
N ASP A 257 -4.72 -4.46 -4.84
CA ASP A 257 -6.03 -4.02 -4.40
C ASP A 257 -6.78 -3.38 -5.59
N GLY A 258 -6.08 -2.55 -6.37
CA GLY A 258 -6.54 -2.03 -7.66
C GLY A 258 -6.74 -3.09 -8.76
N ALA A 259 -6.04 -4.22 -8.72
CA ALA A 259 -6.20 -5.33 -9.69
C ALA A 259 -7.36 -6.28 -9.32
N GLN A 260 -7.64 -6.46 -8.03
CA GLN A 260 -8.89 -7.07 -7.58
C GLN A 260 -10.09 -6.21 -7.96
N GLU A 261 -9.96 -4.89 -7.83
CA GLU A 261 -10.91 -3.94 -8.39
C GLU A 261 -10.92 -4.01 -9.92
N ALA A 262 -9.79 -4.13 -10.62
CA ALA A 262 -9.74 -4.26 -12.09
C ALA A 262 -10.41 -5.54 -12.61
N SER A 263 -10.36 -6.66 -11.88
CA SER A 263 -11.11 -7.88 -12.23
C SER A 263 -12.62 -7.70 -12.05
N ALA A 264 -13.04 -7.04 -10.96
CA ALA A 264 -14.44 -6.69 -10.73
C ALA A 264 -14.93 -5.62 -11.72
N LEU A 265 -14.08 -4.67 -12.08
CA LEU A 265 -14.31 -3.65 -13.10
C LEU A 265 -14.39 -4.27 -14.48
N ASN A 266 -13.53 -5.23 -14.83
CA ASN A 266 -13.60 -5.97 -16.09
C ASN A 266 -14.91 -6.77 -16.20
N LYS A 267 -15.34 -7.44 -15.13
CA LYS A 267 -16.67 -8.08 -15.08
C LYS A 267 -17.79 -7.06 -15.26
N LYS A 268 -17.72 -5.91 -14.58
CA LYS A 268 -18.71 -4.83 -14.74
C LYS A 268 -18.69 -4.21 -16.13
N ILE A 269 -17.52 -4.00 -16.74
CA ILE A 269 -17.38 -3.48 -18.11
C ILE A 269 -17.95 -4.48 -19.10
N GLN A 270 -17.70 -5.78 -18.91
CA GLN A 270 -18.26 -6.85 -19.75
C GLN A 270 -19.78 -6.97 -19.59
N GLU A 271 -20.30 -6.83 -18.36
CA GLU A 271 -21.74 -6.78 -18.07
C GLU A 271 -22.43 -5.53 -18.64
N LEU A 272 -21.77 -4.38 -18.58
CA LEU A 272 -22.25 -3.14 -19.20
C LEU A 272 -22.24 -3.24 -20.72
N ALA A 273 -21.18 -3.81 -21.29
CA ALA A 273 -21.07 -4.03 -22.73
C ALA A 273 -22.14 -5.00 -23.25
N SER A 274 -22.42 -6.09 -22.52
CA SER A 274 -23.46 -7.05 -22.90
C SER A 274 -24.87 -6.44 -22.79
N LYS A 275 -25.13 -5.63 -21.76
CA LYS A 275 -26.39 -4.88 -21.63
C LYS A 275 -26.60 -3.87 -22.76
N ILE A 276 -25.54 -3.12 -23.14
CA ILE A 276 -25.62 -2.19 -24.26
C ILE A 276 -25.89 -2.95 -25.57
N ASP A 277 -25.22 -4.08 -25.80
CA ASP A 277 -25.43 -4.91 -26.99
C ASP A 277 -26.85 -5.50 -27.06
N ASP A 278 -27.40 -5.96 -25.92
CA ASP A 278 -28.78 -6.46 -25.84
C ASP A 278 -29.81 -5.36 -26.17
N ILE A 279 -29.63 -4.14 -25.63
CA ILE A 279 -30.51 -3.00 -25.94
C ILE A 279 -30.44 -2.65 -27.44
N VAL A 280 -29.24 -2.64 -28.03
CA VAL A 280 -29.05 -2.35 -29.47
C VAL A 280 -29.71 -3.43 -30.32
N LYS A 281 -29.57 -4.71 -29.97
CA LYS A 281 -30.24 -5.83 -30.66
C LYS A 281 -31.75 -5.77 -30.54
N ARG A 282 -32.29 -5.43 -29.36
CA ARG A 282 -33.73 -5.24 -29.16
C ARG A 282 -34.29 -4.05 -29.95
N ALA A 283 -33.52 -2.96 -30.06
CA ALA A 283 -33.89 -1.84 -30.91
C ALA A 283 -33.89 -2.22 -32.40
N ALA A 284 -32.91 -3.03 -32.85
CA ALA A 284 -32.85 -3.52 -34.23
C ALA A 284 -34.01 -4.47 -34.56
N THR A 285 -34.30 -5.43 -33.68
CA THR A 285 -35.43 -6.36 -33.84
C THR A 285 -36.78 -5.63 -33.81
N TYR A 286 -36.97 -4.65 -32.91
CA TYR A 286 -38.17 -3.80 -32.93
C TYR A 286 -38.32 -3.03 -34.24
N ALA A 287 -37.23 -2.54 -34.84
CA ALA A 287 -37.29 -1.86 -36.14
C ALA A 287 -37.70 -2.81 -37.27
N GLU A 288 -37.23 -4.07 -37.24
CA GLU A 288 -37.64 -5.11 -38.18
C GLU A 288 -39.11 -5.51 -37.98
N ASP A 289 -39.55 -5.72 -36.74
CA ASP A 289 -40.94 -6.06 -36.39
C ASP A 289 -41.92 -4.93 -36.76
N LEU A 290 -41.53 -3.68 -36.52
CA LEU A 290 -42.31 -2.51 -36.92
C LEU A 290 -42.42 -2.40 -38.44
N LYS A 291 -41.34 -2.70 -39.16
CA LYS A 291 -41.38 -2.72 -40.63
C LYS A 291 -42.31 -3.82 -41.14
N ALA A 292 -42.20 -5.04 -40.60
CA ALA A 292 -43.09 -6.15 -40.94
C ALA A 292 -44.56 -5.85 -40.62
N PHE A 293 -44.83 -5.14 -39.52
CA PHE A 293 -46.18 -4.69 -39.16
C PHE A 293 -46.71 -3.63 -40.14
N VAL A 294 -45.89 -2.62 -40.49
CA VAL A 294 -46.29 -1.58 -41.45
C VAL A 294 -46.57 -2.20 -42.83
N ASP A 295 -45.74 -3.13 -43.28
CA ASP A 295 -45.92 -3.82 -44.57
C ASP A 295 -47.21 -4.68 -44.60
N ASN A 296 -47.69 -5.17 -43.44
CA ASN A 296 -48.89 -6.01 -43.34
C ASN A 296 -50.09 -5.31 -42.68
N ILE A 297 -50.01 -4.00 -42.39
CA ILE A 297 -51.03 -3.27 -41.61
C ILE A 297 -52.42 -3.31 -42.27
N GLU A 298 -52.43 -3.31 -43.61
CA GLU A 298 -53.66 -3.39 -44.39
C GLU A 298 -54.37 -4.73 -44.18
N ILE A 299 -53.58 -5.81 -44.12
CA ILE A 299 -54.08 -7.18 -44.00
C ILE A 299 -54.51 -7.48 -42.57
N ASP A 300 -53.72 -7.04 -41.59
CA ASP A 300 -53.91 -7.43 -40.19
C ASP A 300 -54.85 -6.48 -39.41
N LEU A 301 -55.01 -5.23 -39.86
CA LEU A 301 -55.83 -4.22 -39.16
C LEU A 301 -56.96 -3.64 -40.02
N PHE A 302 -56.68 -3.20 -41.26
CA PHE A 302 -57.69 -2.52 -42.07
C PHE A 302 -58.75 -3.50 -42.61
N LEU A 303 -58.33 -4.61 -43.23
CA LEU A 303 -59.26 -5.60 -43.79
C LEU A 303 -60.19 -6.19 -42.72
N PRO A 304 -59.74 -6.61 -41.52
CA PRO A 304 -60.61 -7.13 -40.48
C PRO A 304 -61.58 -6.08 -39.93
N LYS A 305 -61.16 -4.81 -39.87
CA LYS A 305 -62.03 -3.73 -39.41
C LYS A 305 -63.09 -3.35 -40.45
N LEU A 306 -62.72 -3.30 -41.73
CA LEU A 306 -63.67 -3.17 -42.83
C LEU A 306 -64.64 -4.36 -42.87
N ALA A 307 -64.12 -5.58 -42.72
CA ALA A 307 -64.91 -6.80 -42.59
C ALA A 307 -65.90 -6.71 -41.44
N SER A 308 -65.48 -6.22 -40.27
CA SER A 308 -66.36 -6.06 -39.10
C SER A 308 -67.48 -5.03 -39.32
N ASN A 309 -67.20 -3.93 -40.02
CA ASN A 309 -68.20 -2.92 -40.35
C ASN A 309 -69.22 -3.44 -41.38
N LEU A 310 -68.75 -4.21 -42.36
CA LEU A 310 -69.58 -4.81 -43.41
C LEU A 310 -70.17 -6.16 -43.00
N ALA A 311 -69.79 -6.71 -41.84
CA ALA A 311 -70.17 -8.05 -41.40
C ALA A 311 -71.68 -8.23 -41.33
N GLN A 312 -72.41 -7.20 -40.89
CA GLN A 312 -73.87 -7.28 -40.80
C GLN A 312 -74.52 -7.40 -42.18
N GLU A 313 -74.05 -6.61 -43.16
CA GLU A 313 -74.54 -6.66 -44.54
C GLU A 313 -74.15 -7.98 -45.21
N ILE A 314 -72.89 -8.40 -45.06
CA ILE A 314 -72.38 -9.66 -45.63
C ILE A 314 -73.13 -10.86 -45.02
N ASN A 315 -73.36 -10.88 -43.71
CA ASN A 315 -74.11 -11.95 -43.06
C ASN A 315 -75.58 -11.96 -43.49
N ASN A 316 -76.19 -10.80 -43.74
CA ASN A 316 -77.54 -10.73 -44.30
C ASN A 316 -77.59 -11.31 -45.72
N ILE A 317 -76.62 -10.98 -46.57
CA ILE A 317 -76.51 -11.54 -47.93
C ILE A 317 -76.32 -13.06 -47.86
N LEU A 318 -75.42 -13.54 -46.99
CA LEU A 318 -75.17 -14.98 -46.80
C LEU A 318 -76.43 -15.70 -46.28
N HIS A 319 -77.15 -15.13 -45.32
CA HIS A 319 -78.37 -15.71 -44.78
C HIS A 319 -79.49 -15.79 -45.82
N ILE A 320 -79.66 -14.74 -46.64
CA ILE A 320 -80.65 -14.74 -47.73
C ILE A 320 -80.27 -15.77 -48.80
N LYS A 321 -79.00 -15.86 -49.21
CA LYS A 321 -78.55 -16.90 -50.15
C LYS A 321 -78.68 -18.31 -49.59
N GLU A 322 -78.41 -18.52 -48.30
CA GLU A 322 -78.58 -19.83 -47.65
C GLU A 322 -80.06 -20.22 -47.51
N GLN A 323 -80.94 -19.26 -47.20
CA GLN A 323 -82.40 -19.48 -47.21
C GLN A 323 -82.91 -19.79 -48.61
N LEU A 324 -82.47 -19.04 -49.63
CA LEU A 324 -82.82 -19.32 -51.02
C LEU A 324 -82.28 -20.67 -51.48
N GLN A 325 -81.07 -21.08 -51.09
CA GLN A 325 -80.57 -22.44 -51.37
C GLN A 325 -81.42 -23.52 -50.70
N LYS A 326 -81.84 -23.33 -49.44
CA LYS A 326 -82.70 -24.28 -48.71
C LYS A 326 -84.15 -24.32 -49.23
N GLU A 327 -84.68 -23.20 -49.70
CA GLU A 327 -86.00 -23.12 -50.34
C GLU A 327 -85.95 -23.69 -51.78
N ASN A 328 -84.87 -23.44 -52.53
CA ASN A 328 -84.68 -23.91 -53.91
C ASN A 328 -84.13 -25.35 -54.03
N THR A 329 -83.82 -26.05 -52.93
CA THR A 329 -83.41 -27.47 -52.95
C THR A 329 -84.48 -28.46 -53.48
N GLY A 330 -85.66 -27.97 -53.87
CA GLY A 330 -86.67 -28.74 -54.64
C GLY A 330 -86.67 -28.49 -56.16
N ALA A 331 -85.79 -27.63 -56.69
CA ALA A 331 -85.72 -27.28 -58.10
C ALA A 331 -84.67 -28.15 -58.83
N TYR A 332 -85.09 -29.30 -59.35
CA TYR A 332 -84.26 -30.11 -60.24
C TYR A 332 -84.09 -29.43 -61.61
N PRO A 333 -82.91 -29.51 -62.26
CA PRO A 333 -82.71 -29.00 -63.61
C PRO A 333 -83.78 -29.52 -64.58
N LEU A 334 -84.26 -28.66 -65.48
CA LEU A 334 -85.40 -28.93 -66.36
C LEU A 334 -85.19 -30.19 -67.24
N GLU A 335 -83.94 -30.52 -67.55
CA GLU A 335 -83.56 -31.76 -68.25
C GLU A 335 -83.76 -33.02 -67.38
N THR A 336 -83.37 -32.97 -66.11
CA THR A 336 -83.56 -34.11 -65.18
C THR A 336 -85.02 -34.35 -64.85
N LEU A 337 -85.84 -33.29 -64.79
CA LEU A 337 -87.29 -33.40 -64.64
C LEU A 337 -87.94 -34.03 -65.86
N LYS A 338 -87.55 -33.63 -67.07
CA LYS A 338 -88.03 -34.28 -68.31
C LYS A 338 -87.67 -35.76 -68.34
N ASP A 339 -86.43 -36.11 -67.98
CA ASP A 339 -85.95 -37.48 -68.06
C ASP A 339 -86.62 -38.41 -67.01
N VAL A 340 -86.83 -37.91 -65.79
CA VAL A 340 -87.55 -38.65 -64.74
C VAL A 340 -89.03 -38.77 -65.05
N THR A 341 -89.66 -37.70 -65.54
CA THR A 341 -91.08 -37.72 -65.93
C THR A 341 -91.31 -38.69 -67.09
N ASN A 342 -90.39 -38.73 -68.07
CA ASN A 342 -90.43 -39.71 -69.16
C ASN A 342 -90.31 -41.14 -68.64
N LYS A 343 -89.36 -41.43 -67.74
CA LYS A 343 -89.22 -42.78 -67.15
C LYS A 343 -90.47 -43.23 -66.37
N ILE A 344 -91.10 -42.31 -65.63
CA ILE A 344 -92.32 -42.58 -64.86
C ILE A 344 -93.51 -42.80 -65.80
N ILE A 345 -93.68 -41.98 -66.85
CA ILE A 345 -94.76 -42.13 -67.82
C ILE A 345 -94.62 -43.43 -68.61
N THR A 346 -93.41 -43.81 -69.04
CA THR A 346 -93.16 -45.10 -69.71
C THR A 346 -93.51 -46.27 -68.80
N TYR A 347 -93.13 -46.21 -67.52
CA TYR A 347 -93.46 -47.26 -66.55
C TYR A 347 -94.97 -47.37 -66.27
N LEU A 348 -95.69 -46.24 -66.23
CA LEU A 348 -97.15 -46.21 -66.07
C LEU A 348 -97.90 -46.69 -67.32
N LYS A 349 -97.33 -46.46 -68.51
CA LYS A 349 -97.81 -47.02 -69.79
C LYS A 349 -97.65 -48.55 -69.80
N ASP A 350 -96.51 -49.10 -69.37
CA ASP A 350 -96.29 -50.55 -69.29
C ASP A 350 -97.27 -51.26 -68.34
N LEU A 351 -97.67 -50.61 -67.25
CA LEU A 351 -98.63 -51.15 -66.26
C LEU A 351 -100.11 -50.94 -66.64
N SER A 352 -100.41 -50.37 -67.80
CA SER A 352 -101.79 -50.17 -68.31
C SER A 352 -102.72 -49.38 -67.39
N LEU A 353 -102.16 -48.46 -66.59
CA LEU A 353 -102.88 -47.65 -65.61
C LEU A 353 -103.19 -46.21 -66.10
N CYS A 354 -102.87 -45.87 -67.35
CA CYS A 354 -103.14 -44.58 -67.98
C CYS A 354 -103.50 -44.76 -69.47
N SER A 355 -104.30 -43.85 -70.06
CA SER A 355 -104.66 -43.88 -71.48
C SER A 355 -103.49 -43.43 -72.38
N GLU A 356 -103.49 -43.86 -73.66
CA GLU A 356 -102.48 -43.50 -74.68
C GLU A 356 -102.39 -41.99 -75.00
N SER A 357 -103.15 -41.14 -74.32
CA SER A 357 -103.30 -39.71 -74.58
C SER A 357 -102.82 -38.82 -73.43
N VAL A 358 -101.80 -39.26 -72.67
CA VAL A 358 -101.15 -38.40 -71.67
C VAL A 358 -99.98 -37.68 -72.34
N ASP A 359 -100.11 -36.37 -72.46
CA ASP A 359 -99.15 -35.50 -73.14
C ASP A 359 -97.99 -35.16 -72.19
N GLU A 360 -96.79 -35.64 -72.52
CA GLU A 360 -95.58 -35.53 -71.69
C GLU A 360 -95.22 -34.06 -71.41
N GLU A 361 -95.53 -33.17 -72.36
CA GLU A 361 -95.29 -31.73 -72.25
C GLU A 361 -96.22 -31.04 -71.25
N GLN A 362 -97.46 -31.52 -71.08
CA GLN A 362 -98.42 -30.92 -70.14
C GLN A 362 -98.07 -31.24 -68.69
N VAL A 363 -97.57 -32.45 -68.41
CA VAL A 363 -97.15 -32.84 -67.05
C VAL A 363 -95.87 -32.11 -66.66
N VAL A 364 -94.89 -32.03 -67.56
CA VAL A 364 -93.65 -31.29 -67.32
C VAL A 364 -93.94 -29.80 -67.17
N SER A 365 -94.78 -29.21 -68.02
CA SER A 365 -95.15 -27.79 -67.89
C SER A 365 -95.93 -27.49 -66.61
N HIS A 366 -96.77 -28.43 -66.13
CA HIS A 366 -97.47 -28.26 -64.86
C HIS A 366 -96.52 -28.36 -63.65
N ILE A 367 -95.53 -29.27 -63.68
CA ILE A 367 -94.50 -29.38 -62.63
C ILE A 367 -93.58 -28.15 -62.61
N VAL A 368 -93.18 -27.67 -63.80
CA VAL A 368 -92.39 -26.44 -63.95
C VAL A 368 -93.19 -25.20 -63.50
N ALA A 369 -94.50 -25.14 -63.76
CA ALA A 369 -95.37 -24.07 -63.26
C ALA A 369 -95.52 -24.09 -61.73
N ILE A 370 -95.54 -25.28 -61.10
CA ILE A 370 -95.58 -25.43 -59.64
C ILE A 370 -94.24 -25.05 -59.01
N GLN A 371 -93.10 -25.37 -59.64
CA GLN A 371 -91.77 -24.93 -59.20
C GLN A 371 -91.56 -23.41 -59.36
N ASN A 372 -91.96 -22.84 -60.49
CA ASN A 372 -91.79 -21.41 -60.74
C ASN A 372 -92.73 -20.52 -59.90
N SER A 373 -93.84 -21.06 -59.40
CA SER A 373 -94.72 -20.35 -58.46
C SER A 373 -94.26 -20.41 -56.99
N THR A 374 -93.27 -21.26 -56.67
CA THR A 374 -92.68 -21.39 -55.33
C THR A 374 -91.29 -20.76 -55.20
N ASN A 375 -90.61 -20.47 -56.31
CA ASN A 375 -89.30 -19.81 -56.30
C ASN A 375 -89.43 -18.29 -56.08
N LYS A 376 -88.77 -17.77 -55.04
CA LYS A 376 -88.59 -16.32 -54.84
C LYS A 376 -87.42 -15.82 -55.70
N GLU A 377 -87.55 -14.61 -56.25
CA GLU A 377 -86.43 -13.95 -56.95
C GLU A 377 -85.26 -13.73 -55.98
N ASP A 378 -84.04 -14.09 -56.40
CA ASP A 378 -82.81 -13.80 -55.65
C ASP A 378 -82.40 -12.33 -55.87
N PRO A 379 -82.49 -11.45 -54.85
CA PRO A 379 -82.09 -10.06 -54.98
C PRO A 379 -80.57 -9.89 -55.21
N PHE A 380 -79.77 -10.93 -54.97
CA PHE A 380 -78.30 -10.95 -55.05
C PHE A 380 -77.76 -11.93 -56.11
N GLY A 381 -78.57 -12.22 -57.15
CA GLY A 381 -78.22 -13.15 -58.23
C GLY A 381 -77.03 -12.72 -59.11
N TYR A 382 -76.51 -11.51 -58.93
CA TYR A 382 -75.31 -11.00 -59.63
C TYR A 382 -73.99 -11.44 -58.98
N LEU A 383 -74.03 -12.10 -57.81
CA LEU A 383 -72.83 -12.62 -57.13
C LEU A 383 -72.63 -14.12 -57.38
N ASP A 384 -71.44 -14.50 -57.84
CA ASP A 384 -71.07 -15.90 -58.08
C ASP A 384 -70.68 -16.65 -56.79
N GLU A 385 -70.71 -17.98 -56.78
CA GLU A 385 -70.35 -18.80 -55.61
C GLU A 385 -68.93 -18.53 -55.08
N ALA A 386 -67.98 -18.22 -55.98
CA ALA A 386 -66.62 -17.86 -55.59
C ALA A 386 -66.56 -16.52 -54.83
N GLU A 387 -67.39 -15.55 -55.22
CA GLU A 387 -67.47 -14.24 -54.59
C GLU A 387 -68.17 -14.32 -53.23
N VAL A 388 -69.23 -15.12 -53.14
CA VAL A 388 -69.91 -15.44 -51.86
C VAL A 388 -68.96 -16.12 -50.89
N THR A 389 -68.11 -17.04 -51.39
CA THR A 389 -67.09 -17.70 -50.58
C THR A 389 -66.00 -16.74 -50.12
N ALA A 390 -65.57 -15.79 -50.98
CA ALA A 390 -64.62 -14.75 -50.63
C ALA A 390 -65.16 -13.82 -49.53
N LEU A 391 -66.44 -13.43 -49.62
CA LEU A 391 -67.13 -12.64 -48.59
C LEU A 391 -67.22 -13.39 -47.26
N SER A 392 -67.52 -14.69 -47.29
CA SER A 392 -67.51 -15.55 -46.09
C SER A 392 -66.13 -15.61 -45.43
N ASN A 393 -65.08 -15.77 -46.23
CA ASN A 393 -63.70 -15.82 -45.72
C ASN A 393 -63.23 -14.48 -45.16
N LEU A 394 -63.70 -13.36 -45.73
CA LEU A 394 -63.38 -12.02 -45.25
C LEU A 394 -63.97 -11.76 -43.86
N VAL A 395 -65.21 -12.21 -43.58
CA VAL A 395 -65.84 -12.09 -42.25
C VAL A 395 -65.21 -13.03 -41.23
N LYS A 396 -64.78 -14.23 -41.65
CA LYS A 396 -64.12 -15.21 -40.75
C LYS A 396 -62.69 -14.85 -40.37
N ARG A 397 -62.07 -13.87 -41.04
CA ARG A 397 -60.67 -13.50 -40.81
C ARG A 397 -60.57 -12.56 -39.61
N THR A 398 -60.26 -13.12 -38.45
CA THR A 398 -59.96 -12.34 -37.23
C THR A 398 -58.53 -11.77 -37.32
N GLY A 399 -58.41 -10.45 -37.45
CA GLY A 399 -57.12 -9.76 -37.35
C GLY A 399 -56.60 -9.76 -35.93
N SER A 400 -55.33 -10.10 -35.72
CA SER A 400 -54.65 -9.93 -34.44
C SER A 400 -53.95 -8.57 -34.42
N ASN A 401 -54.40 -7.65 -33.56
CA ASN A 401 -53.79 -6.33 -33.48
C ASN A 401 -52.46 -6.39 -32.70
N GLN A 402 -51.37 -6.65 -33.42
CA GLN A 402 -50.01 -6.69 -32.87
C GLN A 402 -49.48 -5.30 -32.44
N PHE A 403 -50.17 -4.21 -32.82
CA PHE A 403 -49.78 -2.84 -32.46
C PHE A 403 -49.68 -2.62 -30.95
N ILE A 404 -50.55 -3.24 -30.16
CA ILE A 404 -50.55 -3.07 -28.69
C ILE A 404 -49.28 -3.66 -28.07
N ALA A 405 -48.80 -4.79 -28.61
CA ALA A 405 -47.55 -5.40 -28.19
C ALA A 405 -46.35 -4.55 -28.62
N LEU A 406 -46.38 -4.02 -29.85
CA LEU A 406 -45.34 -3.14 -30.38
C LEU A 406 -45.27 -1.81 -29.61
N ASP A 407 -46.39 -1.17 -29.29
CA ASP A 407 -46.37 0.08 -28.52
C ASP A 407 -45.87 -0.13 -27.09
N ARG A 408 -46.19 -1.28 -26.47
CA ARG A 408 -45.59 -1.65 -25.19
C ARG A 408 -44.08 -1.84 -25.29
N GLN A 409 -43.61 -2.54 -26.32
CA GLN A 409 -42.17 -2.69 -26.59
C GLN A 409 -41.50 -1.33 -26.85
N ARG A 410 -42.17 -0.41 -27.55
CA ARG A 410 -41.69 0.96 -27.78
C ARG A 410 -41.49 1.71 -26.47
N GLN A 411 -42.49 1.70 -25.58
CA GLN A 411 -42.40 2.38 -24.29
C GLN A 411 -41.27 1.80 -23.41
N GLU A 412 -41.12 0.47 -23.39
CA GLU A 412 -40.03 -0.19 -22.68
C GLU A 412 -38.65 0.16 -23.29
N LEU A 413 -38.54 0.21 -24.62
CA LEU A 413 -37.32 0.59 -25.34
C LEU A 413 -36.96 2.07 -25.17
N GLU A 414 -37.93 2.99 -25.17
CA GLU A 414 -37.68 4.42 -24.94
C GLU A 414 -37.06 4.67 -23.56
N ILE A 415 -37.56 3.98 -22.53
CA ILE A 415 -36.99 4.03 -21.18
C ILE A 415 -35.56 3.46 -21.19
N GLN A 416 -35.33 2.32 -21.83
CA GLN A 416 -33.99 1.71 -21.89
C GLN A 416 -32.98 2.57 -22.68
N LEU A 417 -33.40 3.14 -23.81
CA LEU A 417 -32.58 4.04 -24.63
C LEU A 417 -32.23 5.33 -23.89
N SER A 418 -33.13 5.89 -23.08
CA SER A 418 -32.83 7.06 -22.25
C SER A 418 -31.70 6.82 -21.25
N THR A 419 -31.49 5.56 -20.84
CA THR A 419 -30.40 5.18 -19.93
C THR A 419 -29.11 4.78 -20.64
N LEU A 420 -29.15 4.61 -21.97
CA LEU A 420 -28.04 4.04 -22.75
C LEU A 420 -26.83 4.97 -22.81
N ASP A 421 -27.03 6.29 -22.90
CA ASP A 421 -25.93 7.26 -22.87
C ASP A 421 -25.22 7.29 -21.52
N ASN A 422 -25.97 7.12 -20.43
CA ASN A 422 -25.39 7.00 -19.09
C ASN A 422 -24.58 5.70 -18.95
N LEU A 423 -25.08 4.56 -19.46
CA LEU A 423 -24.35 3.30 -19.49
C LEU A 423 -23.07 3.38 -20.34
N ARG A 424 -23.11 4.08 -21.49
CA ARG A 424 -21.94 4.33 -22.34
C ARG A 424 -20.92 5.23 -21.66
N SER A 425 -21.36 6.30 -21.01
CA SER A 425 -20.49 7.21 -20.26
C SER A 425 -19.84 6.49 -19.08
N GLN A 426 -20.60 5.71 -18.31
CA GLN A 426 -20.06 4.87 -17.23
C GLN A 426 -19.02 3.88 -17.75
N LYS A 427 -19.31 3.17 -18.85
CA LYS A 427 -18.34 2.28 -19.48
C LYS A 427 -17.05 3.01 -19.85
N GLN A 428 -17.15 4.18 -20.47
CA GLN A 428 -16.00 4.98 -20.89
C GLN A 428 -15.17 5.51 -19.71
N THR A 429 -15.81 5.94 -18.62
CA THR A 429 -15.12 6.35 -17.39
C THR A 429 -14.39 5.17 -16.73
N LEU A 430 -14.99 3.98 -16.73
CA LEU A 430 -14.37 2.77 -16.18
C LEU A 430 -13.18 2.30 -17.05
N GLU A 431 -13.28 2.40 -18.38
CA GLU A 431 -12.19 2.11 -19.32
C GLU A 431 -11.02 3.12 -19.20
N GLN A 432 -11.30 4.41 -18.97
CA GLN A 432 -10.26 5.42 -18.72
C GLN A 432 -9.50 5.18 -17.40
N THR A 433 -10.17 4.62 -16.40
CA THR A 433 -9.58 4.25 -15.11
C THR A 433 -8.61 3.05 -15.25
N GLN A 434 -8.75 2.24 -16.30
CA GLN A 434 -7.96 1.03 -16.56
C GLN A 434 -6.55 1.31 -17.13
N ALA A 435 -6.33 2.45 -17.81
CA ALA A 435 -5.12 2.69 -18.61
C ALA A 435 -3.83 3.02 -17.80
N GLY A 436 -3.87 3.01 -16.46
CA GLY A 436 -2.75 3.37 -15.59
C GLY A 436 -1.99 2.17 -15.00
N GLY A 437 -0.91 1.72 -15.66
CA GLY A 437 0.33 1.26 -15.02
C GLY A 437 0.40 -0.03 -14.16
N ASN A 438 -0.71 -0.70 -13.80
CA ASN A 438 -0.67 -1.73 -12.74
C ASN A 438 -0.16 -3.13 -13.16
N GLU A 439 -0.36 -3.56 -14.41
CA GLU A 439 -0.01 -4.94 -14.84
C GLU A 439 1.52 -5.17 -14.86
N TYR A 440 2.28 -4.18 -15.33
CA TYR A 440 3.74 -4.27 -15.47
C TYR A 440 4.46 -4.25 -14.11
N LEU A 441 3.92 -3.48 -13.15
CA LEU A 441 4.40 -3.44 -11.77
C LEU A 441 4.18 -4.78 -11.04
N ILE A 442 3.03 -5.43 -11.26
CA ILE A 442 2.72 -6.74 -10.67
C ILE A 442 3.67 -7.81 -11.21
N GLN A 443 3.89 -7.86 -12.53
CA GLN A 443 4.81 -8.84 -13.13
C GLN A 443 6.26 -8.66 -12.66
N ASN A 444 6.75 -7.42 -12.58
CA ASN A 444 8.10 -7.15 -12.10
C ASN A 444 8.28 -7.51 -10.63
N TYR A 445 7.26 -7.26 -9.79
CA TYR A 445 7.27 -7.63 -8.38
C TYR A 445 7.29 -9.15 -8.18
N GLU A 446 6.47 -9.91 -8.91
CA GLU A 446 6.44 -11.37 -8.84
C GLU A 446 7.73 -12.02 -9.40
N ALA A 447 8.31 -11.45 -10.45
CA ALA A 447 9.60 -11.89 -10.98
C ALA A 447 10.73 -11.66 -9.96
N ALA A 448 10.76 -10.50 -9.31
CA ALA A 448 11.72 -10.19 -8.26
C ALA A 448 11.54 -11.12 -7.04
N GLN A 449 10.31 -11.48 -6.66
CA GLN A 449 10.03 -12.41 -5.57
C GLN A 449 10.54 -13.83 -5.86
N LYS A 450 10.30 -14.36 -7.07
CA LYS A 450 10.85 -15.67 -7.49
C LYS A 450 12.38 -15.69 -7.49
N GLN A 451 13.01 -14.57 -7.81
CA GLN A 451 14.46 -14.51 -7.83
C GLN A 451 15.07 -14.46 -6.43
N ILE A 452 14.37 -13.88 -5.45
CA ILE A 452 14.75 -13.98 -4.03
C ILE A 452 14.64 -15.41 -3.52
N GLU A 453 13.61 -16.17 -3.90
CA GLU A 453 13.53 -17.59 -3.53
C GLU A 453 14.70 -18.41 -4.08
N LYS A 454 15.12 -18.15 -5.32
CA LYS A 454 16.34 -18.75 -5.88
C LYS A 454 17.60 -18.38 -5.09
N LEU A 455 17.77 -17.11 -4.76
CA LEU A 455 18.91 -16.63 -3.96
C LEU A 455 18.91 -17.24 -2.55
N LYS A 456 17.74 -17.43 -1.93
CA LYS A 456 17.61 -18.15 -0.63
C LYS A 456 18.02 -19.62 -0.74
N GLY A 457 17.64 -20.29 -1.83
CA GLY A 457 18.09 -21.64 -2.11
C GLY A 457 19.62 -21.72 -2.22
N GLN A 458 20.22 -20.76 -2.93
CA GLN A 458 21.68 -20.65 -3.06
C GLN A 458 22.38 -20.35 -1.74
N GLU A 459 21.82 -19.45 -0.93
CA GLU A 459 22.32 -19.13 0.42
C GLU A 459 22.31 -20.38 1.33
N ALA A 460 21.24 -21.17 1.30
CA ALA A 460 21.13 -22.40 2.08
C ALA A 460 22.17 -23.44 1.64
N THR A 461 22.41 -23.59 0.33
CA THR A 461 23.45 -24.49 -0.18
C THR A 461 24.85 -24.01 0.19
N LEU A 462 25.15 -22.72 0.04
CA LEU A 462 26.44 -22.13 0.40
C LEU A 462 26.72 -22.28 1.90
N LYS A 463 25.72 -22.07 2.77
CA LYS A 463 25.85 -22.31 4.22
C LYS A 463 26.12 -23.78 4.55
N ALA A 464 25.45 -24.71 3.87
CA ALA A 464 25.68 -26.14 4.06
C ALA A 464 27.10 -26.56 3.61
N ASP A 465 27.59 -25.98 2.51
CA ASP A 465 28.93 -26.24 1.99
C ASP A 465 30.02 -25.63 2.88
N ILE A 466 29.80 -24.41 3.41
CA ILE A 466 30.67 -23.80 4.42
C ILE A 466 30.73 -24.66 5.69
N GLN A 467 29.60 -25.18 6.18
CA GLN A 467 29.59 -26.09 7.33
C GLN A 467 30.34 -27.41 7.05
N ARG A 468 30.26 -27.95 5.84
CA ARG A 468 31.02 -29.16 5.45
C ARG A 468 32.51 -28.87 5.39
N LEU A 469 32.91 -27.73 4.85
CA LEU A 469 34.30 -27.29 4.83
C LEU A 469 34.82 -27.01 6.24
N GLU A 470 34.04 -26.37 7.10
CA GLU A 470 34.42 -26.17 8.51
C GLU A 470 34.64 -27.49 9.25
N LYS A 471 33.82 -28.50 9.01
CA LYS A 471 34.03 -29.84 9.58
C LYS A 471 35.31 -30.50 9.07
N ARG A 472 35.64 -30.35 7.78
CA ARG A 472 36.90 -30.89 7.23
C ARG A 472 38.12 -30.13 7.75
N ILE A 473 38.07 -28.79 7.77
CA ILE A 473 39.11 -27.94 8.36
C ILE A 473 39.34 -28.30 9.84
N HIS A 474 38.27 -28.53 10.60
CA HIS A 474 38.37 -28.93 12.00
C HIS A 474 39.02 -30.31 12.21
N GLN A 475 38.88 -31.25 11.26
CA GLN A 475 39.55 -32.55 11.32
C GLN A 475 41.07 -32.43 11.15
N PHE A 476 41.54 -31.49 10.32
CA PHE A 476 42.96 -31.18 10.17
C PHE A 476 43.51 -30.45 11.42
N ASP A 477 42.75 -29.49 12.00
CA ASP A 477 43.11 -28.80 13.25
C ASP A 477 43.34 -29.77 14.43
N VAL A 478 42.57 -30.86 14.52
CA VAL A 478 42.68 -31.87 15.60
C VAL A 478 43.93 -32.74 15.43
N GLN A 479 44.41 -32.99 14.20
CA GLN A 479 45.63 -33.77 13.97
C GLN A 479 46.91 -32.99 14.29
N ILE A 480 46.89 -31.66 14.18
CA ILE A 480 48.03 -30.75 14.45
C ILE A 480 48.31 -30.59 15.96
N GLN A 481 47.41 -31.03 16.85
CA GLN A 481 47.52 -30.92 18.31
C GLN A 481 48.61 -31.80 18.97
N GLN A 482 49.55 -32.40 18.22
CA GLN A 482 50.58 -33.26 18.83
C GLN A 482 51.76 -32.49 19.45
N GLU A 483 51.95 -31.19 19.14
CA GLU A 483 52.91 -30.34 19.86
C GLU A 483 52.23 -29.14 20.55
N PRO A 484 52.33 -29.00 21.89
CA PRO A 484 51.71 -27.90 22.61
C PRO A 484 52.48 -26.59 22.40
N ASP A 485 51.93 -25.67 21.60
CA ASP A 485 52.34 -24.27 21.58
C ASP A 485 51.37 -23.46 22.45
N ILE A 486 51.92 -22.90 23.53
CA ILE A 486 51.22 -22.10 24.52
C ILE A 486 50.46 -20.96 23.84
N LYS A 487 50.98 -20.35 22.76
CA LYS A 487 50.34 -19.18 22.12
C LYS A 487 49.09 -19.55 21.34
N PHE A 488 49.12 -20.64 20.57
CA PHE A 488 47.95 -21.14 19.85
C PHE A 488 46.87 -21.64 20.81
N ASP A 489 47.26 -22.40 21.85
CA ASP A 489 46.33 -22.84 22.89
C ASP A 489 45.67 -21.66 23.62
N THR A 490 46.40 -20.56 23.80
CA THR A 490 45.83 -19.35 24.40
C THR A 490 44.84 -18.68 23.44
N LEU A 491 45.13 -18.61 22.14
CA LEU A 491 44.21 -18.07 21.11
C LEU A 491 42.92 -18.88 21.01
N VAL A 492 43.01 -20.22 21.02
CA VAL A 492 41.85 -21.12 21.04
C VAL A 492 40.98 -20.90 22.27
N LYS A 493 41.58 -20.55 23.42
CA LYS A 493 40.85 -20.21 24.66
C LYS A 493 40.28 -18.79 24.65
N LEU A 494 40.88 -17.85 23.91
CA LEU A 494 40.43 -16.45 23.86
C LEU A 494 39.09 -16.27 23.15
N LYS A 495 38.82 -17.01 22.05
CA LYS A 495 37.52 -16.96 21.35
C LYS A 495 36.34 -17.28 22.29
N PRO A 496 36.28 -18.46 22.94
CA PRO A 496 35.20 -18.79 23.86
C PRO A 496 35.23 -17.92 25.14
N LEU A 497 36.38 -17.35 25.50
CA LEU A 497 36.46 -16.36 26.60
C LEU A 497 35.70 -15.09 26.25
N PHE A 498 35.94 -14.48 25.09
CA PHE A 498 35.25 -13.25 24.68
C PHE A 498 33.75 -13.46 24.49
N GLU A 499 33.36 -14.63 23.97
CA GLU A 499 31.96 -15.05 23.88
C GLU A 499 31.32 -15.21 25.26
N LYS A 500 31.98 -15.94 26.17
CA LYS A 500 31.51 -16.06 27.57
C LYS A 500 31.45 -14.72 28.29
N ILE A 501 32.37 -13.79 28.04
CA ILE A 501 32.34 -12.45 28.62
C ILE A 501 31.13 -11.68 28.11
N ALA A 502 30.90 -11.69 26.79
CA ALA A 502 29.73 -11.02 26.19
C ALA A 502 28.41 -11.59 26.74
N ASP A 503 28.27 -12.92 26.77
CA ASP A 503 27.08 -13.59 27.30
C ASP A 503 26.90 -13.40 28.82
N SER A 504 27.99 -13.38 29.59
CA SER A 504 27.94 -13.12 31.03
C SER A 504 27.55 -11.68 31.34
N LEU A 505 28.07 -10.71 30.56
CA LEU A 505 27.66 -9.30 30.66
C LEU A 505 26.20 -9.13 30.28
N LEU A 506 25.75 -9.79 29.21
CA LEU A 506 24.34 -9.83 28.83
C LEU A 506 23.50 -10.40 29.97
N LYS A 507 23.85 -11.57 30.52
CA LYS A 507 23.12 -12.18 31.65
C LYS A 507 23.06 -11.28 32.89
N LYS A 508 24.15 -10.57 33.20
CA LYS A 508 24.20 -9.64 34.34
C LYS A 508 23.28 -8.44 34.15
N LYS A 509 23.24 -7.88 32.93
CA LYS A 509 22.38 -6.74 32.58
C LYS A 509 20.95 -7.15 32.25
N LYS A 510 20.73 -8.40 31.80
CA LYS A 510 19.43 -8.95 31.37
C LYS A 510 18.37 -8.77 32.44
N ALA A 511 18.63 -9.18 33.68
CA ALA A 511 17.66 -9.05 34.77
C ALA A 511 17.27 -7.58 35.04
N GLN A 512 18.22 -6.65 34.92
CA GLN A 512 17.96 -5.21 35.07
C GLN A 512 17.10 -4.70 33.90
N ILE A 513 17.45 -5.07 32.66
CA ILE A 513 16.70 -4.68 31.45
C ILE A 513 15.27 -5.22 31.50
N GLU A 514 15.08 -6.50 31.82
CA GLU A 514 13.77 -7.15 31.91
C GLU A 514 12.88 -6.45 32.95
N SER A 515 13.43 -6.18 34.14
CA SER A 515 12.71 -5.52 35.22
C SER A 515 12.34 -4.07 34.88
N GLU A 516 13.28 -3.29 34.35
CA GLU A 516 13.05 -1.89 34.02
C GLU A 516 12.11 -1.75 32.82
N MET A 517 12.27 -2.59 31.78
CA MET A 517 11.33 -2.68 30.67
C MET A 517 9.93 -3.01 31.17
N GLN A 518 9.77 -4.01 32.04
CA GLN A 518 8.46 -4.39 32.57
C GLN A 518 7.80 -3.22 33.29
N GLN A 519 8.53 -2.52 34.15
CA GLN A 519 8.01 -1.38 34.91
C GLN A 519 7.60 -0.23 33.97
N GLN A 520 8.45 0.13 33.01
CA GLN A 520 8.18 1.21 32.07
C GLN A 520 7.04 0.87 31.11
N LEU A 521 6.97 -0.36 30.58
CA LEU A 521 5.86 -0.82 29.74
C LEU A 521 4.54 -0.83 30.51
N ASN A 522 4.52 -1.27 31.76
CA ASN A 522 3.29 -1.24 32.57
C ASN A 522 2.77 0.17 32.85
N LYS A 523 3.62 1.20 32.75
CA LYS A 523 3.22 2.61 32.88
C LYS A 523 2.79 3.21 31.53
N LEU A 524 3.57 2.97 30.49
CA LEU A 524 3.49 3.71 29.21
C LEU A 524 2.69 2.99 28.13
N LEU A 525 2.62 1.65 28.15
CA LEU A 525 1.89 0.88 27.15
C LEU A 525 0.41 0.78 27.55
N VAL A 526 -0.39 1.80 27.20
CA VAL A 526 -1.80 1.94 27.60
C VAL A 526 -2.63 0.68 27.31
N SER A 527 -2.44 0.07 26.13
CA SER A 527 -3.17 -1.14 25.70
C SER A 527 -2.97 -2.36 26.60
N TYR A 528 -1.89 -2.40 27.38
CA TYR A 528 -1.56 -3.48 28.32
C TYR A 528 -1.12 -2.94 29.69
N LYS A 529 -1.62 -1.75 30.06
CA LYS A 529 -1.21 -1.05 31.28
C LYS A 529 -1.42 -1.93 32.51
N GLY A 530 -0.37 -2.15 33.29
CA GLY A 530 -0.39 -3.02 34.48
C GLY A 530 -0.55 -4.53 34.22
N HIS A 531 -0.59 -4.96 32.95
CA HIS A 531 -0.83 -6.35 32.56
C HIS A 531 0.39 -7.03 31.91
N VAL A 532 1.54 -6.36 31.85
CA VAL A 532 2.82 -6.96 31.43
C VAL A 532 3.46 -7.65 32.63
N ALA A 533 3.38 -8.98 32.65
CA ALA A 533 3.84 -9.81 33.76
C ALA A 533 5.34 -10.10 33.74
N LYS A 534 5.90 -10.31 32.54
CA LYS A 534 7.32 -10.56 32.36
C LYS A 534 7.76 -10.07 30.98
N VAL A 535 8.95 -9.48 30.94
CA VAL A 535 9.72 -9.27 29.72
C VAL A 535 10.83 -10.32 29.72
N GLU A 536 11.03 -11.03 28.62
CA GLU A 536 12.07 -12.03 28.48
C GLU A 536 12.98 -11.70 27.30
N LEU A 537 14.28 -11.58 27.60
CA LEU A 537 15.34 -11.40 26.61
C LEU A 537 16.02 -12.75 26.32
N SER A 538 16.44 -12.97 25.07
CA SER A 538 17.29 -14.12 24.72
C SER A 538 18.60 -14.15 25.52
N ASP A 539 19.13 -15.35 25.78
CA ASP A 539 20.39 -15.55 26.51
C ASP A 539 21.66 -15.35 25.67
N SER A 540 21.52 -15.24 24.35
CA SER A 540 22.64 -15.04 23.41
C SER A 540 22.39 -13.84 22.52
N ILE A 541 23.44 -13.05 22.28
CA ILE A 541 23.45 -11.91 21.37
C ILE A 541 23.21 -12.35 19.91
N GLU A 542 23.70 -13.54 19.51
CA GLU A 542 23.55 -14.04 18.13
C GLU A 542 22.09 -14.37 17.76
N GLN A 543 21.25 -14.68 18.76
CA GLN A 543 19.81 -14.95 18.63
C GLN A 543 18.98 -13.96 19.45
N PHE A 544 19.39 -12.70 19.51
CA PHE A 544 18.72 -11.68 20.30
C PHE A 544 17.25 -11.52 19.87
N ASN A 545 16.32 -11.70 20.83
CA ASN A 545 14.89 -11.52 20.69
C ASN A 545 14.30 -11.06 22.03
N ILE A 546 13.18 -10.32 21.99
CA ILE A 546 12.44 -9.85 23.16
C ILE A 546 11.03 -10.42 23.09
N LYS A 547 10.61 -11.10 24.16
CA LYS A 547 9.26 -11.62 24.33
C LYS A 547 8.57 -10.91 25.49
N LEU A 548 7.29 -10.64 25.32
CA LEU A 548 6.43 -10.04 26.34
C LEU A 548 5.40 -11.08 26.77
N TYR A 549 5.18 -11.20 28.08
CA TYR A 549 4.19 -12.10 28.65
C TYR A 549 3.13 -11.32 29.40
N HIS A 550 1.88 -11.64 29.12
CA HIS A 550 0.72 -11.11 29.81
C HIS A 550 0.54 -11.78 31.19
N THR A 551 -0.18 -11.15 32.12
CA THR A 551 -0.51 -11.72 33.45
C THR A 551 -1.29 -13.03 33.39
N ALA A 552 -1.94 -13.33 32.28
CA ALA A 552 -2.61 -14.61 32.03
C ALA A 552 -1.67 -15.72 31.51
N GLY A 553 -0.38 -15.43 31.31
CA GLY A 553 0.65 -16.40 30.90
C GLY A 553 0.84 -16.55 29.38
N ASN A 554 0.03 -15.87 28.55
CA ASN A 554 0.18 -15.87 27.10
C ASN A 554 1.22 -14.85 26.61
N GLU A 555 1.86 -15.14 25.48
CA GLU A 555 2.82 -14.25 24.82
C GLU A 555 2.08 -13.10 24.10
N ILE A 556 2.49 -11.86 24.36
CA ILE A 556 2.04 -10.67 23.65
C ILE A 556 2.93 -10.52 22.41
N SER A 557 2.36 -10.78 21.23
CA SER A 557 3.10 -10.68 19.98
C SER A 557 3.40 -9.21 19.64
N LEU A 558 4.69 -8.83 19.66
CA LEU A 558 5.16 -7.51 19.24
C LEU A 558 4.72 -7.15 17.81
N ASN A 559 4.55 -8.15 16.93
CA ASN A 559 4.12 -7.94 15.55
C ASN A 559 2.65 -7.52 15.43
N GLN A 560 1.80 -7.97 16.37
CA GLN A 560 0.36 -7.69 16.41
C GLN A 560 0.03 -6.36 17.09
N LEU A 561 1.00 -5.73 17.74
CA LEU A 561 0.85 -4.38 18.27
C LEU A 561 0.56 -3.38 17.13
N ASN A 562 -0.35 -2.44 17.39
CA ASN A 562 -0.61 -1.32 16.48
C ASN A 562 0.62 -0.40 16.39
N ALA A 563 0.64 0.48 15.39
CA ALA A 563 1.78 1.39 15.16
C ALA A 563 2.11 2.24 16.40
N ALA A 564 1.08 2.75 17.09
CA ALA A 564 1.20 3.50 18.34
C ALA A 564 1.92 2.71 19.45
N SER A 565 1.46 1.48 19.73
CA SER A 565 2.04 0.62 20.76
C SER A 565 3.48 0.21 20.43
N LYS A 566 3.80 0.01 19.15
CA LYS A 566 5.18 -0.27 18.72
C LYS A 566 6.10 0.93 18.93
N GLN A 567 5.61 2.15 18.65
CA GLN A 567 6.35 3.38 18.90
C GLN A 567 6.65 3.54 20.40
N ILE A 568 5.66 3.32 21.26
CA ILE A 568 5.83 3.33 22.72
C ILE A 568 6.86 2.27 23.15
N PHE A 569 6.78 1.05 22.59
CA PHE A 569 7.75 -0.01 22.91
C PHE A 569 9.19 0.40 22.57
N ILE A 570 9.44 0.97 21.37
CA ILE A 570 10.77 1.48 21.00
C ILE A 570 11.22 2.57 21.98
N GLN A 571 10.34 3.51 22.29
CA GLN A 571 10.63 4.62 23.20
C GLN A 571 11.03 4.13 24.60
N VAL A 572 10.31 3.14 25.13
CA VAL A 572 10.65 2.48 26.39
C VAL A 572 11.99 1.75 26.29
N LEU A 573 12.21 1.00 25.21
CA LEU A 573 13.45 0.28 25.00
C LEU A 573 14.66 1.24 24.97
N LEU A 574 14.56 2.34 24.25
CA LEU A 574 15.61 3.37 24.19
C LEU A 574 15.87 4.00 25.56
N LYS A 575 14.81 4.28 26.33
CA LYS A 575 14.91 4.81 27.71
C LYS A 575 15.66 3.82 28.61
N VAL A 576 15.32 2.54 28.57
CA VAL A 576 15.98 1.50 29.38
C VAL A 576 17.44 1.31 28.97
N LEU A 577 17.71 1.24 27.67
CA LEU A 577 19.09 1.11 27.15
C LEU A 577 19.95 2.30 27.55
N ARG A 578 19.39 3.51 27.55
CA ARG A 578 20.06 4.71 28.02
C ARG A 578 20.40 4.61 29.52
N ASN A 579 19.42 4.32 30.36
CA ASN A 579 19.59 4.28 31.82
C ASN A 579 20.64 3.26 32.26
N LEU A 580 20.80 2.19 31.48
CA LEU A 580 21.76 1.12 31.74
C LEU A 580 23.12 1.31 31.07
N GLY A 581 23.21 2.25 30.12
CA GLY A 581 24.45 2.67 29.49
C GLY A 581 25.23 3.63 30.38
N ASP A 582 26.54 3.70 30.19
CA ASP A 582 27.42 4.62 30.95
C ASP A 582 27.38 6.07 30.41
N TYR A 583 26.48 6.37 29.46
CA TYR A 583 26.36 7.66 28.82
C TYR A 583 25.04 8.33 29.22
N ASN A 584 25.11 9.60 29.61
CA ASN A 584 23.94 10.47 29.79
C ASN A 584 23.87 11.50 28.66
N PRO A 585 23.52 11.12 27.42
CA PRO A 585 23.42 12.06 26.33
C PRO A 585 22.13 12.90 26.41
N PRO A 586 22.11 14.08 25.78
CA PRO A 586 20.86 14.81 25.58
C PRO A 586 20.00 14.08 24.56
N VAL A 587 18.68 14.15 24.71
CA VAL A 587 17.74 13.53 23.77
C VAL A 587 17.07 14.62 22.97
N MET A 588 17.07 14.50 21.64
CA MET A 588 16.37 15.41 20.74
C MET A 588 15.42 14.61 19.87
N ILE A 589 14.17 15.05 19.82
CA ILE A 589 13.07 14.32 19.17
C ILE A 589 12.37 15.26 18.20
N ASP A 590 12.40 14.93 16.90
CA ASP A 590 11.51 15.53 15.90
C ASP A 590 10.21 14.73 15.92
N THR A 591 9.20 15.21 16.65
CA THR A 591 8.06 14.37 17.03
C THR A 591 7.06 14.22 15.90
N VAL A 592 6.56 13.02 15.65
CA VAL A 592 5.28 12.79 14.95
C VAL A 592 4.36 12.05 15.91
N MET A 593 3.41 12.79 16.46
CA MET A 593 2.42 12.32 17.43
C MET A 593 1.07 11.94 16.78
N GLY A 594 0.97 12.02 15.46
CA GLY A 594 -0.29 11.90 14.72
C GLY A 594 -0.93 10.50 14.72
N VAL A 595 -0.22 9.47 15.21
CA VAL A 595 -0.68 8.07 15.22
C VAL A 595 -1.09 7.61 16.64
N LEU A 596 -0.89 8.44 17.66
CA LEU A 596 -1.20 8.12 19.05
C LEU A 596 -2.60 8.58 19.45
N ASP A 597 -3.31 7.75 20.20
CA ASP A 597 -4.56 8.08 20.87
C ASP A 597 -4.34 8.98 22.10
N ASN A 598 -5.39 9.67 22.56
CA ASN A 598 -5.26 10.68 23.62
C ASN A 598 -4.70 10.10 24.93
N GLU A 599 -5.10 8.89 25.34
CA GLU A 599 -4.59 8.27 26.57
C GLU A 599 -3.09 7.95 26.48
N SER A 600 -2.61 7.48 25.32
CA SER A 600 -1.18 7.25 25.09
C SER A 600 -0.39 8.55 25.07
N ARG A 601 -0.97 9.63 24.53
CA ARG A 601 -0.34 10.96 24.54
C ARG A 601 -0.15 11.46 25.97
N ASP A 602 -1.18 11.33 26.80
CA ASP A 602 -1.14 11.72 28.20
C ASP A 602 -0.01 11.02 28.96
N ALA A 603 0.11 9.70 28.78
CA ALA A 603 1.20 8.92 29.37
C ALA A 603 2.59 9.40 28.91
N LEU A 604 2.73 9.82 27.65
CA LEU A 604 4.01 10.36 27.17
C LEU A 604 4.34 11.72 27.77
N MET A 605 3.36 12.62 27.88
CA MET A 605 3.57 13.96 28.44
C MET A 605 3.90 13.91 29.93
N GLU A 606 3.19 13.08 30.70
CA GLU A 606 3.29 13.08 32.16
C GLU A 606 4.42 12.16 32.67
N GLU A 607 4.67 11.02 32.02
CA GLU A 607 5.59 9.99 32.54
C GLU A 607 6.82 9.75 31.66
N TYR A 608 6.72 9.91 30.34
CA TYR A 608 7.84 9.60 29.45
C TYR A 608 8.82 10.77 29.31
N PHE A 609 8.39 11.89 28.71
CA PHE A 609 9.30 13.00 28.39
C PHE A 609 10.00 13.61 29.60
N PRO A 610 9.31 13.86 30.74
CA PRO A 610 9.97 14.44 31.92
C PRO A 610 11.06 13.55 32.48
N GLN A 611 10.93 12.23 32.33
CA GLN A 611 11.88 11.24 32.89
C GLN A 611 12.80 10.64 31.82
N LEU A 612 12.76 11.15 30.58
CA LEU A 612 13.51 10.57 29.48
C LEU A 612 15.00 10.88 29.56
N ALA A 613 15.33 12.10 30.01
CA ALA A 613 16.67 12.64 30.01
C ALA A 613 16.88 13.73 31.06
N GLU A 614 18.14 13.98 31.41
CA GLU A 614 18.56 15.23 32.06
C GLU A 614 18.31 16.45 31.13
N GLN A 615 18.27 16.24 29.81
CA GLN A 615 17.93 17.26 28.81
C GLN A 615 17.19 16.62 27.64
N THR A 616 15.97 17.07 27.39
CA THR A 616 15.11 16.65 26.28
C THR A 616 14.72 17.85 25.43
N ILE A 617 15.07 17.85 24.14
CA ILE A 617 14.70 18.89 23.18
C ILE A 617 13.61 18.31 22.27
N LEU A 618 12.39 18.85 22.40
CA LEU A 618 11.24 18.45 21.61
C LEU A 618 11.05 19.45 20.46
N LEU A 619 11.09 18.96 19.22
CA LEU A 619 10.72 19.73 18.03
C LEU A 619 9.32 19.30 17.60
N CYS A 620 8.37 20.24 17.62
CA CYS A 620 6.95 19.92 17.43
C CYS A 620 6.20 20.98 16.62
N THR A 621 5.08 20.58 16.05
CA THR A 621 4.03 21.44 15.47
C THR A 621 2.85 21.59 16.44
N THR A 622 1.96 22.55 16.18
CA THR A 622 0.71 22.71 16.96
C THR A 622 -0.22 21.49 16.90
N SER A 623 -0.11 20.66 15.84
CA SER A 623 -0.83 19.39 15.75
C SER A 623 -0.20 18.28 16.61
N GLU A 624 1.08 18.40 16.97
CA GLU A 624 1.82 17.39 17.72
C GLU A 624 1.84 17.64 19.21
N ILE A 625 1.99 18.89 19.64
CA ILE A 625 1.78 19.31 21.03
C ILE A 625 0.71 20.39 21.00
N ARG A 626 -0.50 20.01 21.41
CA ARG A 626 -1.64 20.91 21.36
C ARG A 626 -1.53 21.93 22.49
N THR A 627 -1.70 23.19 22.15
CA THR A 627 -1.57 24.33 23.07
C THR A 627 -2.65 24.35 24.16
N ASP A 628 -3.80 23.73 23.90
CA ASP A 628 -4.97 23.69 24.79
C ASP A 628 -4.97 22.52 25.79
N SER A 629 -4.11 21.52 25.60
CA SER A 629 -4.16 20.26 26.34
C SER A 629 -2.77 19.72 26.69
N ASP A 630 -2.03 19.23 25.70
CA ASP A 630 -0.71 18.59 25.92
C ASP A 630 0.31 19.56 26.53
N TYR A 631 0.30 20.83 26.08
CA TYR A 631 1.22 21.85 26.58
C TYR A 631 1.08 22.06 28.09
N ILE A 632 -0.14 22.14 28.61
CA ILE A 632 -0.44 22.38 30.03
C ILE A 632 0.15 21.27 30.91
N LYS A 633 0.15 20.03 30.41
CA LYS A 633 0.70 18.87 31.12
C LYS A 633 2.22 18.86 31.13
N LEU A 634 2.85 19.34 30.05
CA LEU A 634 4.30 19.44 29.95
C LEU A 634 4.86 20.67 30.66
N GLU A 635 4.12 21.78 30.71
CA GLU A 635 4.54 23.09 31.25
C GLU A 635 5.37 23.00 32.55
N PRO A 636 5.01 22.20 33.57
CA PRO A 636 5.77 22.11 34.81
C PRO A 636 7.23 21.65 34.64
N PHE A 637 7.52 20.92 33.55
CA PHE A 637 8.81 20.29 33.26
C PHE A 637 9.61 21.02 32.17
N ILE A 638 9.08 22.10 31.59
CA ILE A 638 9.73 22.84 30.50
C ILE A 638 10.61 23.95 31.07
N SER A 639 11.90 23.93 30.75
CA SER A 639 12.84 25.02 31.03
C SER A 639 12.68 26.19 30.07
N LYS A 640 12.54 25.90 28.77
CA LYS A 640 12.51 26.92 27.71
C LYS A 640 11.54 26.55 26.59
N THR A 641 10.90 27.57 26.04
CA THR A 641 10.03 27.45 24.87
C THR A 641 10.44 28.40 23.76
N TYR A 642 10.45 27.91 22.53
CA TYR A 642 10.79 28.68 21.34
C TYR A 642 9.81 28.41 20.21
N THR A 643 9.61 29.38 19.32
CA THR A 643 8.84 29.22 18.08
C THR A 643 9.67 29.65 16.88
N LEU A 644 9.76 28.77 15.87
CA LEU A 644 10.47 29.01 14.62
C LEU A 644 9.53 29.64 13.59
N HIS A 645 9.88 30.82 13.11
CA HIS A 645 9.14 31.55 12.08
C HIS A 645 9.94 31.59 10.79
N ARG A 646 9.42 30.92 9.75
CA ARG A 646 10.00 30.95 8.41
C ARG A 646 9.49 32.17 7.65
N ASN A 647 10.39 33.08 7.30
CA ASN A 647 10.11 34.15 6.35
C ASN A 647 10.51 33.69 4.93
N VAL A 648 9.51 33.44 4.09
CA VAL A 648 9.70 32.95 2.72
C VAL A 648 10.29 34.04 1.82
N GLU A 649 9.91 35.30 2.01
CA GLU A 649 10.43 36.41 1.19
C GLU A 649 11.89 36.72 1.52
N ALA A 650 12.22 36.83 2.81
CA ALA A 650 13.59 37.08 3.27
C ALA A 650 14.48 35.82 3.26
N GLN A 651 13.91 34.66 2.90
CA GLN A 651 14.59 33.37 2.87
C GLN A 651 15.32 32.99 4.18
N ASN A 652 14.85 33.48 5.32
CA ASN A 652 15.43 33.22 6.64
C ASN A 652 14.41 32.60 7.61
N THR A 653 14.91 32.00 8.68
CA THR A 653 14.11 31.54 9.81
C THR A 653 14.58 32.29 11.05
N THR A 654 13.64 32.90 11.76
CA THR A 654 13.87 33.59 13.04
C THR A 654 13.26 32.78 14.18
N VAL A 655 13.72 33.06 15.40
CA VAL A 655 13.18 32.44 16.62
C VAL A 655 12.51 33.50 17.45
N GLU A 656 11.33 33.18 17.95
CA GLU A 656 10.61 33.94 18.96
C GLU A 656 10.57 33.15 20.26
N ASP A 657 10.63 33.84 21.40
CA ASP A 657 10.47 33.22 22.71
C ASP A 657 8.99 32.87 22.94
N GLY A 658 8.73 31.70 23.53
CA GLY A 658 7.38 31.18 23.72
C GLY A 658 7.01 30.06 22.74
N TYR A 659 5.93 29.35 23.03
CA TYR A 659 5.39 28.27 22.19
C TYR A 659 4.09 28.72 21.51
N PHE A 660 4.16 29.09 20.23
CA PHE A 660 3.06 29.64 19.44
C PHE A 660 2.28 30.77 20.16
N GLY A 661 3.02 31.70 20.77
CA GLY A 661 2.46 32.84 21.52
C GLY A 661 2.16 32.57 23.00
N LEU A 662 2.34 31.34 23.48
CA LEU A 662 2.29 31.01 24.91
C LEU A 662 3.64 31.30 25.57
N THR A 663 3.62 32.12 26.61
CA THR A 663 4.76 32.35 27.48
C THR A 663 4.75 31.35 28.63
N LEU A 664 5.91 30.75 28.93
CA LEU A 664 6.11 29.96 30.15
C LEU A 664 5.77 30.82 31.37
N ASN A 665 4.88 30.33 32.24
CA ASN A 665 4.71 30.91 33.56
C ASN A 665 5.99 30.65 34.36
N GLN A 666 6.78 31.69 34.61
CA GLN A 666 8.05 31.58 35.34
C GLN A 666 7.84 31.26 36.81
#